data_AF-A0A4U6VYX3-F1
#
_entry.id   AF-A0A4U6VYX3-F1
#
_cell.length_a   1.000
_cell.length_b   1.000
_cell.length_c   1.000
_cell.angle_alpha   90.00
_cell.angle_beta   90.00
_cell.angle_gamma   90.00
#
_symmetry.space_group_name_H-M   'P 1'
#
loop_
_entity.id
_entity.type
_entity.pdbx_description
1 polymer ?
#
loop_
_entity_poly.entity_id
_entity_poly.type
_entity_poly.pdbx_seq_one_letter_code
_entity_poly.pdbx_strand_id
1 'polypeptide(L)'
;MAPLSSLASIDVFVTTADPVSEPILYTINSILSILATDYPVDRLACYVSDDSGALILYEALVEVAKFATLWVPFCHKHCIEPGAPENYFELELPPLIGRASEEFMNDYKWVQMEYDDFKIRLDNLPDTIRKRSVVYNSMRTPEGDAEATWMANGMQWPGTWIDPTENHRKGDYTGIVKVVMDHPIHGDHHGPQVNAERNPSFNTTDVRLPMLVYVSREKNPSYDHNKKAGALNALLRVSALLSNAQFIINFDCDHYINNSQALRAAVCFMLDQREGDNTAFVQFPQRFNNVDPTDRYGNHNRVFFDGTMLALNGLQGPSYLGTGCMFRRIALYGIDPPHCRPGNITADSNKYGESTPLTNSVSKAIKQERSTTPPPLDDTFVAEMEMVVTASYDNGTDWGKGVGYIYDIATEDIVTGFRIHGQGWRTMYCTMEHDAFCGTAPINLTERLHQIVRWSGGSLEMFFSHNNPLVGGQRLQLLQRVSYLNMTVYPVTSLFILLYALCPVMWLIPDEIHIQRPFTRYFVYLLIIILMIHMIGWLEIKWAGVTWMDYRRNEQFFMIGSTSAYPIAVLHMAKTLLTKKGIHFRFTSKQTNADTNDRYADLYELQWTPMLIPTMFVLVANIGAIGVAMGKAVVYMGVWTAAKKMHAALGLLFNVWIMVLLYPLALAIMGRWAKRPIVLVVLLPAVFVVVGVIYVALHILLANVIPI
;
A
#
# COMPACT_ATOMS: atom_id res chain seq x y z
N MET A 1 9.45 -40.81 -13.36
CA MET A 1 8.97 -39.93 -12.28
C MET A 1 9.88 -38.71 -12.24
N ALA A 2 9.36 -37.52 -12.51
CA ALA A 2 10.10 -36.30 -12.22
C ALA A 2 10.34 -36.22 -10.70
N PRO A 3 11.54 -35.87 -10.23
CA PRO A 3 11.82 -35.77 -8.80
C PRO A 3 10.93 -34.67 -8.17
N LEU A 4 10.47 -34.89 -6.92
CA LEU A 4 9.80 -33.83 -6.16
C LEU A 4 10.71 -32.60 -6.11
N SER A 5 10.14 -31.42 -6.35
CA SER A 5 10.88 -30.18 -6.19
C SER A 5 11.39 -30.07 -4.75
N SER A 6 12.66 -29.73 -4.61
CA SER A 6 13.30 -29.49 -3.31
C SER A 6 13.07 -28.08 -2.78
N LEU A 7 12.37 -27.23 -3.55
CA LEU A 7 12.03 -25.86 -3.19
C LEU A 7 11.12 -25.81 -1.95
N ALA A 8 11.23 -24.71 -1.21
CA ALA A 8 10.40 -24.43 -0.05
C ALA A 8 8.95 -24.14 -0.46
N SER A 9 7.99 -24.45 0.41
CA SER A 9 6.60 -24.03 0.21
C SER A 9 6.41 -22.54 0.53
N ILE A 10 5.50 -21.91 -0.20
CA ILE A 10 5.11 -20.50 -0.08
C ILE A 10 3.58 -20.42 0.05
N ASP A 11 3.11 -19.76 1.10
CA ASP A 11 1.72 -19.29 1.17
C ASP A 11 1.65 -17.83 0.77
N VAL A 12 0.70 -17.49 -0.11
CA VAL A 12 0.42 -16.13 -0.55
C VAL A 12 -0.83 -15.63 0.13
N PHE A 13 -0.74 -14.53 0.86
CA PHE A 13 -1.86 -13.92 1.59
C PHE A 13 -2.35 -12.67 0.86
N VAL A 14 -3.62 -12.65 0.48
CA VAL A 14 -4.29 -11.49 -0.11
C VAL A 14 -5.34 -11.00 0.87
N THR A 15 -5.32 -9.73 1.23
CA THR A 15 -6.33 -9.13 2.14
C THR A 15 -7.18 -8.11 1.41
N THR A 16 -8.49 -8.18 1.60
CA THR A 16 -9.45 -7.17 1.12
C THR A 16 -10.39 -6.75 2.26
N ALA A 17 -10.73 -5.46 2.28
CA ALA A 17 -11.60 -4.84 3.26
C ALA A 17 -13.07 -5.16 2.98
N ASP A 18 -13.54 -4.82 1.77
CA ASP A 18 -14.89 -5.10 1.32
C ASP A 18 -15.04 -4.89 -0.20
N PRO A 19 -15.95 -5.61 -0.88
CA PRO A 19 -16.11 -5.55 -2.33
C PRO A 19 -16.66 -4.22 -2.88
N VAL A 20 -17.15 -3.32 -2.01
CA VAL A 20 -17.70 -2.01 -2.40
C VAL A 20 -16.61 -0.96 -2.42
N SER A 21 -15.71 -0.95 -1.43
CA SER A 21 -14.56 -0.05 -1.35
C SER A 21 -13.45 -0.48 -2.30
N GLU A 22 -13.29 -1.79 -2.49
CA GLU A 22 -12.24 -2.40 -3.31
C GLU A 22 -12.88 -3.24 -4.41
N PRO A 23 -12.81 -2.80 -5.69
CA PRO A 23 -13.44 -3.52 -6.80
C PRO A 23 -12.98 -4.97 -6.89
N ILE A 24 -13.95 -5.88 -6.96
CA ILE A 24 -13.74 -7.33 -7.06
C ILE A 24 -12.79 -7.68 -8.21
N LEU A 25 -12.89 -6.96 -9.33
CA LEU A 25 -12.05 -7.18 -10.50
C LEU A 25 -10.56 -7.04 -10.18
N TYR A 26 -10.15 -6.07 -9.35
CA TYR A 26 -8.73 -5.92 -8.97
C TYR A 26 -8.25 -7.10 -8.13
N THR A 27 -9.04 -7.48 -7.12
CA THR A 27 -8.76 -8.63 -6.25
C THR A 27 -8.59 -9.91 -7.06
N ILE A 28 -9.46 -10.14 -8.03
CA ILE A 28 -9.44 -11.32 -8.89
C ILE A 28 -8.23 -11.35 -9.82
N ASN A 29 -7.90 -10.22 -10.44
CA ASN A 29 -6.72 -10.12 -11.30
C ASN A 29 -5.42 -10.35 -10.50
N SER A 30 -5.35 -9.84 -9.27
CA SER A 30 -4.28 -10.15 -8.33
C SER A 30 -4.18 -11.66 -8.08
N ILE A 31 -5.29 -12.32 -7.76
CA ILE A 31 -5.31 -13.77 -7.49
C ILE A 31 -4.92 -14.58 -8.74
N LEU A 32 -5.43 -14.24 -9.92
CA LEU A 32 -5.08 -14.91 -11.17
C LEU A 32 -3.57 -14.78 -11.48
N SER A 33 -2.97 -13.63 -11.19
CA SER A 33 -1.51 -13.44 -11.32
C SER A 33 -0.71 -14.32 -10.35
N ILE A 34 -1.21 -14.51 -9.13
CA ILE A 34 -0.60 -15.38 -8.11
C ILE A 34 -0.66 -16.84 -8.56
N LEU A 35 -1.83 -17.29 -9.06
CA LEU A 35 -2.02 -18.66 -9.53
C LEU A 35 -1.18 -18.99 -10.77
N ALA A 36 -0.86 -17.99 -11.59
CA ALA A 36 -0.05 -18.11 -12.81
C ALA A 36 1.45 -17.87 -12.61
N THR A 37 1.93 -17.79 -11.36
CA THR A 37 3.35 -17.54 -11.06
C THR A 37 4.19 -18.78 -11.36
N ASP A 38 5.42 -18.60 -11.87
CA ASP A 38 6.35 -19.71 -12.09
C ASP A 38 6.90 -20.23 -10.75
N TYR A 39 6.14 -21.11 -10.11
CA TYR A 39 6.53 -21.85 -8.92
C TYR A 39 5.90 -23.26 -8.96
N PRO A 40 6.51 -24.28 -8.34
CA PRO A 40 5.90 -25.61 -8.29
C PRO A 40 4.51 -25.56 -7.65
N VAL A 41 3.51 -26.07 -8.38
CA VAL A 41 2.08 -26.00 -7.99
C VAL A 41 1.77 -26.68 -6.66
N ASP A 42 2.53 -27.73 -6.28
CA ASP A 42 2.42 -28.43 -5.00
C ASP A 42 3.04 -27.64 -3.82
N ARG A 43 3.75 -26.55 -4.12
CA ARG A 43 4.48 -25.71 -3.16
C ARG A 43 3.93 -24.31 -3.04
N LEU A 44 2.90 -23.96 -3.79
CA LEU A 44 2.25 -22.66 -3.75
C LEU A 44 0.81 -22.83 -3.28
N ALA A 45 0.37 -21.98 -2.36
CA ALA A 45 -1.03 -21.88 -1.96
C ALA A 45 -1.43 -20.41 -1.80
N CYS A 46 -2.64 -20.07 -2.21
CA CYS A 46 -3.20 -18.73 -2.13
C CYS A 46 -4.32 -18.69 -1.09
N TYR A 47 -4.24 -17.73 -0.17
CA TYR A 47 -5.21 -17.49 0.87
C TYR A 47 -5.76 -16.08 0.74
N VAL A 48 -7.08 -15.96 0.64
CA VAL A 48 -7.78 -14.68 0.47
C VAL A 48 -8.57 -14.40 1.73
N SER A 49 -8.24 -13.32 2.43
CA SER A 49 -8.97 -12.84 3.59
C SER A 49 -9.94 -11.75 3.20
N ASP A 50 -11.19 -11.92 3.58
CA ASP A 50 -12.28 -10.96 3.40
C ASP A 50 -12.75 -10.43 4.76
N ASP A 51 -12.50 -9.16 5.03
CA ASP A 51 -12.93 -8.49 6.26
C ASP A 51 -14.44 -8.20 6.28
N SER A 52 -15.12 -8.22 5.15
CA SER A 52 -16.57 -8.02 5.06
C SER A 52 -17.37 -9.30 5.28
N GLY A 53 -16.80 -10.46 4.92
CA GLY A 53 -17.52 -11.74 4.94
C GLY A 53 -18.59 -11.84 3.86
N ALA A 54 -18.42 -11.14 2.73
CA ALA A 54 -19.44 -11.00 1.70
C ALA A 54 -19.45 -12.22 0.75
N LEU A 55 -20.64 -12.81 0.54
CA LEU A 55 -20.79 -13.97 -0.35
C LEU A 55 -20.29 -13.70 -1.78
N ILE A 56 -20.41 -12.46 -2.25
CA ILE A 56 -20.04 -12.09 -3.63
C ILE A 56 -18.58 -12.40 -3.92
N LEU A 57 -17.68 -12.14 -2.97
CA LEU A 57 -16.26 -12.41 -3.17
C LEU A 57 -16.00 -13.91 -3.21
N TYR A 58 -16.63 -14.69 -2.32
CA TYR A 58 -16.53 -16.14 -2.36
C TYR A 58 -17.00 -16.73 -3.70
N GLU A 59 -18.16 -16.33 -4.21
CA GLU A 59 -18.65 -16.82 -5.52
C GLU A 59 -17.77 -16.32 -6.67
N ALA A 60 -17.19 -15.13 -6.56
CA ALA A 60 -16.24 -14.64 -7.53
C ALA A 60 -14.94 -15.47 -7.54
N LEU A 61 -14.47 -15.97 -6.37
CA LEU A 61 -13.35 -16.92 -6.31
C LEU A 61 -13.70 -18.28 -6.94
N VAL A 62 -14.95 -18.71 -6.85
CA VAL A 62 -15.42 -19.92 -7.56
C VAL A 62 -15.37 -19.72 -9.08
N GLU A 63 -15.74 -18.53 -9.58
CA GLU A 63 -15.56 -18.20 -11.00
C GLU A 63 -14.07 -18.10 -11.39
N VAL A 64 -13.22 -17.55 -10.52
CA VAL A 64 -11.76 -17.56 -10.70
C VAL A 64 -11.22 -18.98 -10.84
N ALA A 65 -11.65 -19.90 -9.97
CA ALA A 65 -11.21 -21.29 -10.04
C ALA A 65 -11.51 -21.93 -11.39
N LYS A 66 -12.67 -21.61 -12.00
CA LYS A 66 -13.03 -22.07 -13.34
C LYS A 66 -12.13 -21.45 -14.41
N PHE A 67 -11.99 -20.12 -14.41
CA PHE A 67 -11.20 -19.41 -15.42
C PHE A 67 -9.69 -19.72 -15.33
N ALA A 68 -9.17 -19.96 -14.13
CA ALA A 68 -7.77 -20.32 -13.88
C ALA A 68 -7.35 -21.60 -14.63
N THR A 69 -8.27 -22.55 -14.85
CA THR A 69 -8.00 -23.78 -15.63
C THR A 69 -7.63 -23.49 -17.09
N LEU A 70 -8.02 -22.33 -17.62
CA LEU A 70 -7.66 -21.84 -18.95
C LEU A 70 -6.48 -20.87 -18.88
N TRP A 71 -6.53 -19.91 -17.96
CA TRP A 71 -5.54 -18.82 -17.86
C TRP A 71 -4.16 -19.31 -17.45
N VAL A 72 -4.05 -20.15 -16.41
CA VAL A 72 -2.74 -20.58 -15.88
C VAL A 72 -1.96 -21.40 -16.92
N PRO A 73 -2.54 -22.41 -17.60
CA PRO A 73 -1.85 -23.12 -18.66
C PRO A 73 -1.47 -22.23 -19.84
N PHE A 74 -2.32 -21.26 -20.21
CA PHE A 74 -2.01 -20.27 -21.24
C PHE A 74 -0.78 -19.41 -20.87
N CYS A 75 -0.75 -18.91 -19.63
CA CYS A 75 0.39 -18.13 -19.12
C CYS A 75 1.69 -18.92 -19.16
N HIS A 76 1.67 -20.18 -18.69
CA HIS A 76 2.86 -21.02 -18.67
C HIS A 76 3.30 -21.45 -20.07
N LYS A 77 2.37 -21.77 -20.97
CA LYS A 77 2.66 -22.20 -22.35
C LYS A 77 3.35 -21.09 -23.15
N HIS A 78 2.88 -19.86 -23.00
CA HIS A 78 3.31 -18.72 -23.81
C HIS A 78 4.20 -17.72 -23.06
N CYS A 79 4.58 -18.02 -21.80
CA CYS A 79 5.40 -17.16 -20.95
C CYS A 79 4.84 -15.72 -20.84
N ILE A 80 3.55 -15.62 -20.53
CA ILE A 80 2.82 -14.35 -20.49
C ILE A 80 3.25 -13.52 -19.28
N GLU A 81 3.59 -12.25 -19.53
CA GLU A 81 3.81 -11.24 -18.50
C GLU A 81 3.14 -9.90 -18.90
N PRO A 82 2.42 -9.22 -17.99
CA PRO A 82 2.12 -9.63 -16.62
C PRO A 82 1.10 -10.78 -16.51
N GLY A 83 1.13 -11.51 -15.40
CA GLY A 83 0.19 -12.62 -15.14
C GLY A 83 -1.24 -12.17 -14.76
N ALA A 84 -1.47 -10.87 -14.62
CA ALA A 84 -2.80 -10.29 -14.39
C ALA A 84 -3.50 -10.02 -15.74
N PRO A 85 -4.63 -10.68 -16.04
CA PRO A 85 -5.24 -10.62 -17.37
C PRO A 85 -5.73 -9.24 -17.78
N GLU A 86 -6.33 -8.45 -16.86
CA GLU A 86 -6.77 -7.08 -17.17
C GLU A 86 -5.57 -6.23 -17.63
N ASN A 87 -4.49 -6.27 -16.86
CA ASN A 87 -3.28 -5.51 -17.16
C ASN A 87 -2.58 -6.00 -18.43
N TYR A 88 -2.66 -7.29 -18.73
CA TYR A 88 -2.07 -7.87 -19.93
C TYR A 88 -2.86 -7.49 -21.20
N PHE A 89 -4.19 -7.59 -21.17
CA PHE A 89 -5.04 -7.29 -22.32
C PHE A 89 -5.20 -5.78 -22.58
N GLU A 90 -4.93 -4.93 -21.59
CA GLU A 90 -4.86 -3.47 -21.77
C GLU A 90 -3.58 -2.97 -22.49
N LEU A 91 -2.58 -3.83 -22.71
CA LEU A 91 -1.34 -3.42 -23.39
C LEU A 91 -1.61 -3.07 -24.86
N GLU A 92 -1.14 -1.90 -25.32
CA GLU A 92 -1.38 -1.40 -26.69
C GLU A 92 -0.85 -2.32 -27.80
N LEU A 93 0.17 -3.12 -27.49
CA LEU A 93 0.65 -4.23 -28.31
C LEU A 93 0.96 -5.41 -27.38
N PRO A 94 0.53 -6.64 -27.70
CA PRO A 94 1.04 -7.80 -26.99
C PRO A 94 2.57 -7.80 -27.12
N PRO A 95 3.33 -7.99 -26.03
CA PRO A 95 4.80 -8.01 -26.07
C PRO A 95 5.30 -9.23 -26.84
N LEU A 96 5.21 -9.16 -28.16
CA LEU A 96 5.58 -10.21 -29.09
C LEU A 96 7.01 -9.97 -29.56
N ILE A 97 7.95 -10.67 -28.93
CA ILE A 97 9.31 -10.83 -29.45
C ILE A 97 9.24 -11.79 -30.65
N GLY A 98 8.88 -11.28 -31.84
CA GLY A 98 8.93 -12.02 -33.11
C GLY A 98 7.59 -12.24 -33.82
N ARG A 99 7.59 -13.02 -34.92
CA ARG A 99 6.35 -13.46 -35.60
C ARG A 99 5.62 -14.41 -34.66
N ALA A 100 4.48 -13.98 -34.11
CA ALA A 100 3.55 -14.85 -33.39
C ALA A 100 3.28 -16.12 -34.20
N SER A 101 3.35 -17.28 -33.57
CA SER A 101 2.80 -18.49 -34.19
C SER A 101 1.29 -18.30 -34.39
N GLU A 102 0.74 -18.89 -35.45
CA GLU A 102 -0.71 -18.89 -35.68
C GLU A 102 -1.48 -19.50 -34.49
N GLU A 103 -0.86 -20.49 -33.84
CA GLU A 103 -1.32 -21.11 -32.59
C GLU A 103 -1.47 -20.08 -31.45
N PHE A 104 -0.45 -19.24 -31.21
CA PHE A 104 -0.54 -18.20 -30.18
C PHE A 104 -1.69 -17.22 -30.47
N MET A 105 -1.86 -16.78 -31.72
CA MET A 105 -2.92 -15.82 -32.06
C MET A 105 -4.32 -16.42 -31.89
N ASN A 106 -4.49 -17.72 -32.15
CA ASN A 106 -5.75 -18.41 -31.93
C ASN A 106 -6.03 -18.59 -30.43
N ASP A 107 -5.03 -19.05 -29.66
CA ASP A 107 -5.12 -19.18 -28.21
C ASP A 107 -5.43 -17.81 -27.57
N TYR A 108 -4.71 -16.75 -27.95
CA TYR A 108 -4.87 -15.40 -27.44
C TYR A 108 -6.30 -14.87 -27.64
N LYS A 109 -6.84 -14.95 -28.87
CA LYS A 109 -8.20 -14.46 -29.15
C LYS A 109 -9.25 -15.23 -28.36
N TRP A 110 -9.09 -16.54 -28.25
CA TRP A 110 -10.01 -17.38 -27.49
C TRP A 110 -9.98 -17.02 -26.00
N VAL A 111 -8.80 -16.94 -25.40
CA VAL A 111 -8.64 -16.58 -23.98
C VAL A 111 -9.13 -15.17 -23.70
N GLN A 112 -8.93 -14.23 -24.63
CA GLN A 112 -9.46 -12.86 -24.51
C GLN A 112 -11.00 -12.87 -24.49
N MET A 113 -11.64 -13.61 -25.40
CA MET A 113 -13.10 -13.75 -25.41
C MET A 113 -13.63 -14.37 -24.12
N GLU A 114 -13.01 -15.46 -23.64
CA GLU A 114 -13.39 -16.11 -22.38
C GLU A 114 -13.18 -15.20 -21.17
N TYR A 115 -12.17 -14.32 -21.22
CA TYR A 115 -11.93 -13.32 -20.19
C TYR A 115 -13.01 -12.22 -20.19
N ASP A 116 -13.44 -11.76 -21.36
CA ASP A 116 -14.56 -10.82 -21.46
C ASP A 116 -15.87 -11.43 -20.95
N ASP A 117 -16.15 -12.68 -21.30
CA ASP A 117 -17.30 -13.41 -20.76
C ASP A 117 -17.19 -13.64 -19.24
N PHE A 118 -15.98 -13.88 -18.74
CA PHE A 118 -15.70 -13.96 -17.31
C PHE A 118 -16.01 -12.64 -16.59
N LYS A 119 -15.58 -11.49 -17.12
CA LYS A 119 -15.93 -10.17 -16.57
C LYS A 119 -17.44 -9.97 -16.52
N ILE A 120 -18.16 -10.32 -17.60
CA ILE A 120 -19.63 -10.23 -17.63
C ILE A 120 -20.26 -11.11 -16.55
N ARG A 121 -19.74 -12.33 -16.30
CA ARG A 121 -20.24 -13.19 -15.21
C ARG A 121 -20.03 -12.53 -13.85
N LEU A 122 -18.86 -11.94 -13.59
CA LEU A 122 -18.57 -11.22 -12.36
C LEU A 122 -19.50 -10.04 -12.14
N ASP A 123 -19.71 -9.20 -13.17
CA ASP A 123 -20.61 -8.04 -13.09
C ASP A 123 -22.06 -8.44 -12.80
N ASN A 124 -22.48 -9.63 -13.25
CA ASN A 124 -23.81 -10.17 -13.01
C ASN A 124 -23.98 -10.91 -11.67
N LEU A 125 -22.90 -11.16 -10.92
CA LEU A 125 -22.97 -11.87 -9.62
C LEU A 125 -23.91 -11.19 -8.61
N PRO A 126 -23.85 -9.86 -8.38
CA PRO A 126 -24.75 -9.20 -7.43
C PRO A 126 -26.23 -9.49 -7.70
N ASP A 127 -26.64 -9.36 -8.96
CA ASP A 127 -28.02 -9.59 -9.40
C ASP A 127 -28.41 -11.06 -9.33
N THR A 128 -27.48 -11.96 -9.66
CA THR A 128 -27.68 -13.41 -9.62
C THR A 128 -27.92 -13.89 -8.20
N ILE A 129 -27.08 -13.46 -7.27
CA ILE A 129 -27.16 -13.82 -5.84
C ILE A 129 -28.45 -13.25 -5.24
N ARG A 130 -28.80 -12.00 -5.56
CA ARG A 130 -30.06 -11.37 -5.11
C ARG A 130 -31.28 -12.15 -5.58
N LYS A 131 -31.41 -12.41 -6.89
CA LYS A 131 -32.55 -13.15 -7.47
C LYS A 131 -32.67 -14.55 -6.87
N ARG A 132 -31.55 -15.26 -6.74
CA ARG A 132 -31.49 -16.59 -6.12
C ARG A 132 -31.98 -16.56 -4.67
N SER A 133 -31.50 -15.59 -3.89
CA SER A 133 -31.87 -15.47 -2.47
C SER A 133 -33.35 -15.16 -2.29
N VAL A 134 -33.94 -14.29 -3.13
CA VAL A 134 -35.40 -14.03 -3.14
C VAL A 134 -36.20 -15.31 -3.41
N VAL A 135 -35.79 -16.11 -4.40
CA VAL A 135 -36.46 -17.38 -4.73
C VAL A 135 -36.40 -18.35 -3.54
N TYR A 136 -35.23 -18.57 -2.95
CA TYR A 136 -35.11 -19.46 -1.80
C TYR A 136 -35.86 -18.93 -0.57
N ASN A 137 -35.83 -17.62 -0.30
CA ASN A 137 -36.55 -17.04 0.82
C ASN A 137 -38.07 -17.25 0.68
N SER A 138 -38.64 -17.01 -0.50
CA SER A 138 -40.06 -17.27 -0.77
C SER A 138 -40.49 -18.74 -0.66
N MET A 139 -39.55 -19.68 -0.82
CA MET A 139 -39.85 -21.12 -0.74
C MET A 139 -39.56 -21.73 0.64
N ARG A 140 -38.57 -21.19 1.37
CA ARG A 140 -37.96 -21.88 2.52
C ARG A 140 -37.90 -21.04 3.80
N THR A 141 -38.22 -19.75 3.75
CA THR A 141 -38.20 -18.89 4.95
C THR A 141 -39.63 -18.73 5.48
N PRO A 142 -39.92 -19.16 6.72
CA PRO A 142 -41.22 -18.93 7.36
C PRO A 142 -41.59 -17.44 7.40
N GLU A 143 -42.89 -17.12 7.35
CA GLU A 143 -43.37 -15.73 7.49
C GLU A 143 -42.92 -15.16 8.85
N GLY A 144 -42.06 -14.14 8.81
CA GLY A 144 -41.56 -13.42 9.99
C GLY A 144 -40.09 -13.67 10.34
N ASP A 145 -39.42 -14.63 9.70
CA ASP A 145 -37.97 -14.85 9.87
C ASP A 145 -37.15 -13.90 8.99
N ALA A 146 -35.92 -13.58 9.43
CA ALA A 146 -35.01 -12.71 8.69
C ALA A 146 -34.59 -13.36 7.35
N GLU A 147 -34.64 -12.59 6.27
CA GLU A 147 -34.19 -13.03 4.95
C GLU A 147 -32.71 -13.43 4.98
N ALA A 148 -32.43 -14.67 4.54
CA ALA A 148 -31.09 -15.21 4.45
C ALA A 148 -30.49 -14.99 3.05
N THR A 149 -29.16 -14.97 3.00
CA THR A 149 -28.43 -15.02 1.73
C THR A 149 -28.13 -16.48 1.39
N TRP A 150 -28.44 -16.89 0.16
CA TRP A 150 -28.33 -18.29 -0.25
C TRP A 150 -27.20 -18.49 -1.24
N MET A 151 -26.38 -19.51 -1.01
CA MET A 151 -25.32 -19.96 -1.91
C MET A 151 -25.90 -20.76 -3.10
N ALA A 152 -25.12 -20.92 -4.16
CA ALA A 152 -25.51 -21.72 -5.33
C ALA A 152 -25.85 -23.19 -5.02
N ASN A 153 -25.29 -23.77 -3.95
CA ASN A 153 -25.57 -25.14 -3.50
C ASN A 153 -26.86 -25.25 -2.65
N GLY A 154 -27.59 -24.16 -2.44
CA GLY A 154 -28.82 -24.13 -1.65
C GLY A 154 -28.61 -24.13 -0.14
N MET A 155 -27.38 -23.90 0.35
CA MET A 155 -27.08 -23.63 1.76
C MET A 155 -27.16 -22.13 2.05
N GLN A 156 -27.42 -21.77 3.31
CA GLN A 156 -27.36 -20.38 3.78
C GLN A 156 -25.90 -19.95 3.95
N TRP A 157 -25.60 -18.72 3.56
CA TRP A 157 -24.29 -18.10 3.77
C TRP A 157 -24.20 -17.53 5.20
N PRO A 158 -23.19 -17.92 6.01
CA PRO A 158 -23.08 -17.46 7.39
C PRO A 158 -22.56 -16.01 7.54
N GLY A 159 -21.97 -15.44 6.48
CA GLY A 159 -21.47 -14.07 6.47
C GLY A 159 -22.52 -13.05 6.03
N THR A 160 -22.09 -11.94 5.46
CA THR A 160 -22.99 -10.83 5.10
C THR A 160 -23.26 -10.73 3.59
N TRP A 161 -24.20 -9.85 3.24
CA TRP A 161 -24.39 -9.33 1.89
C TRP A 161 -24.04 -7.83 1.82
N ILE A 162 -24.27 -7.18 0.67
CA ILE A 162 -24.13 -5.73 0.47
C ILE A 162 -25.11 -4.95 1.36
N ASP A 163 -26.35 -5.46 1.48
CA ASP A 163 -27.38 -4.92 2.35
C ASP A 163 -27.49 -5.77 3.63
N PRO A 164 -27.22 -5.20 4.83
CA PRO A 164 -27.29 -5.96 6.07
C PRO A 164 -28.73 -6.33 6.45
N THR A 165 -28.95 -7.56 6.91
CA THR A 165 -30.25 -8.02 7.48
C THR A 165 -30.13 -8.29 8.98
N GLU A 166 -31.26 -8.48 9.69
CA GLU A 166 -31.28 -8.53 11.17
C GLU A 166 -30.36 -9.61 11.76
N ASN A 167 -30.15 -10.71 11.04
CA ASN A 167 -29.28 -11.84 11.41
C ASN A 167 -27.98 -11.94 10.57
N HIS A 168 -27.72 -10.99 9.66
CA HIS A 168 -26.52 -10.92 8.82
C HIS A 168 -26.01 -9.47 8.76
N ARG A 169 -25.53 -8.96 9.90
CA ARG A 169 -25.09 -7.56 10.01
C ARG A 169 -23.61 -7.44 9.68
N LYS A 170 -23.23 -6.37 8.98
CA LYS A 170 -21.82 -6.01 8.75
C LYS A 170 -21.14 -5.83 10.12
N GLY A 171 -20.19 -6.70 10.44
CA GLY A 171 -19.46 -6.69 11.71
C GLY A 171 -20.00 -7.66 12.80
N ASP A 172 -20.98 -8.51 12.48
CA ASP A 172 -21.50 -9.54 13.39
C ASP A 172 -21.82 -10.83 12.61
N TYR A 173 -20.84 -11.72 12.48
CA TYR A 173 -20.94 -12.99 11.77
C TYR A 173 -19.84 -13.98 12.19
N THR A 174 -20.11 -15.29 12.05
CA THR A 174 -19.17 -16.36 12.44
C THR A 174 -17.98 -16.46 11.49
N GLY A 175 -16.85 -16.98 11.97
CA GLY A 175 -15.68 -17.22 11.13
C GLY A 175 -15.98 -18.19 9.98
N ILE A 176 -15.45 -17.91 8.80
CA ILE A 176 -15.71 -18.68 7.58
C ILE A 176 -14.37 -19.13 6.99
N VAL A 177 -14.21 -20.43 6.76
CA VAL A 177 -13.08 -20.98 6.02
C VAL A 177 -13.61 -21.92 4.94
N LYS A 178 -13.27 -21.65 3.68
CA LYS A 178 -13.66 -22.48 2.53
C LYS A 178 -12.47 -22.74 1.62
N VAL A 179 -12.19 -24.01 1.36
CA VAL A 179 -11.22 -24.41 0.31
C VAL A 179 -11.96 -24.35 -1.02
N VAL A 180 -11.52 -23.46 -1.91
CA VAL A 180 -12.13 -23.21 -3.24
C VAL A 180 -11.49 -24.11 -4.29
N MET A 181 -10.17 -24.29 -4.20
CA MET A 181 -9.40 -25.26 -4.99
C MET A 181 -8.54 -26.08 -4.04
N ASP A 182 -8.66 -27.41 -4.13
CA ASP A 182 -7.92 -28.34 -3.28
C ASP A 182 -6.42 -28.36 -3.59
N HIS A 183 -5.63 -28.89 -2.66
CA HIS A 183 -4.19 -29.07 -2.87
C HIS A 183 -3.93 -30.09 -3.99
N PRO A 184 -3.04 -29.79 -4.95
CA PRO A 184 -2.82 -30.66 -6.09
C PRO A 184 -2.12 -31.97 -5.68
N ILE A 185 -2.83 -33.09 -5.79
CA ILE A 185 -2.29 -34.42 -5.48
C ILE A 185 -1.28 -34.87 -6.54
N HIS A 186 -0.21 -35.54 -6.12
CA HIS A 186 0.77 -36.15 -7.02
C HIS A 186 0.15 -37.33 -7.79
N GLY A 187 0.24 -37.30 -9.12
CA GLY A 187 -0.16 -38.40 -10.01
C GLY A 187 -1.46 -38.18 -10.76
N ASP A 188 -2.23 -37.14 -10.41
CA ASP A 188 -3.41 -36.75 -11.16
C ASP A 188 -3.02 -35.72 -12.24
N HIS A 189 -2.69 -36.22 -13.44
CA HIS A 189 -2.43 -35.40 -14.62
C HIS A 189 -3.71 -35.12 -15.42
N HIS A 190 -4.86 -35.55 -14.92
CA HIS A 190 -6.14 -35.36 -15.56
C HIS A 190 -6.80 -34.10 -14.98
N GLY A 191 -6.48 -32.94 -15.59
CA GLY A 191 -7.42 -31.83 -15.55
C GLY A 191 -8.79 -32.26 -16.11
N PRO A 192 -9.89 -31.55 -15.81
CA PRO A 192 -11.19 -31.87 -16.37
C PRO A 192 -11.09 -32.01 -17.90
N GLN A 193 -11.58 -33.13 -18.46
CA GLN A 193 -11.61 -33.34 -19.91
C GLN A 193 -12.52 -32.30 -20.54
N VAL A 194 -11.94 -31.23 -21.08
CA VAL A 194 -12.67 -30.20 -21.81
C VAL A 194 -12.71 -30.60 -23.29
N ASN A 195 -13.89 -30.54 -23.91
CA ASN A 195 -14.17 -30.97 -25.28
C ASN A 195 -13.06 -30.61 -26.29
N ALA A 196 -12.58 -31.61 -27.04
CA ALA A 196 -11.37 -31.56 -27.86
C ALA A 196 -11.53 -30.87 -29.23
N GLU A 197 -12.70 -30.38 -29.59
CA GLU A 197 -12.96 -29.91 -30.97
C GLU A 197 -12.80 -28.39 -31.18
N ARG A 198 -12.62 -27.59 -30.11
CA ARG A 198 -12.47 -26.10 -30.22
C ARG A 198 -11.53 -25.42 -29.21
N ASN A 199 -10.90 -26.15 -28.29
CA ASN A 199 -10.12 -25.53 -27.20
C ASN A 199 -8.61 -25.51 -27.49
N PRO A 200 -7.86 -24.54 -26.91
CA PRO A 200 -6.40 -24.56 -26.90
C PRO A 200 -5.88 -25.90 -26.35
N SER A 201 -5.00 -26.57 -27.10
CA SER A 201 -4.38 -27.79 -26.59
C SER A 201 -3.24 -27.42 -25.62
N PHE A 202 -3.35 -27.88 -24.37
CA PHE A 202 -2.35 -27.68 -23.30
C PHE A 202 -1.63 -28.98 -22.92
N ASN A 203 -1.60 -29.97 -23.81
CA ASN A 203 -1.14 -31.34 -23.52
C ASN A 203 0.31 -31.45 -23.03
N THR A 204 1.13 -30.40 -23.20
CA THR A 204 2.53 -30.34 -22.77
C THR A 204 2.76 -29.53 -21.49
N THR A 205 1.72 -28.94 -20.89
CA THR A 205 1.81 -28.04 -19.74
C THR A 205 1.20 -28.68 -18.50
N ASP A 206 1.74 -28.41 -17.31
CA ASP A 206 1.10 -28.81 -16.05
C ASP A 206 -0.20 -28.01 -15.87
N VAL A 207 -1.34 -28.71 -15.94
CA VAL A 207 -2.69 -28.13 -15.82
C VAL A 207 -3.19 -28.08 -14.39
N ARG A 208 -2.41 -28.59 -13.43
CA ARG A 208 -2.76 -28.53 -12.01
C ARG A 208 -2.69 -27.09 -11.51
N LEU A 209 -3.55 -26.75 -10.57
CA LEU A 209 -3.64 -25.41 -10.00
C LEU A 209 -3.17 -25.40 -8.53
N PRO A 210 -2.58 -24.30 -8.06
CA PRO A 210 -2.30 -24.08 -6.63
C PRO A 210 -3.59 -24.11 -5.80
N MET A 211 -3.47 -24.52 -4.52
CA MET A 211 -4.59 -24.47 -3.57
C MET A 211 -5.08 -23.03 -3.39
N LEU A 212 -6.40 -22.82 -3.36
CA LEU A 212 -7.02 -21.51 -3.12
C LEU A 212 -8.01 -21.61 -1.97
N VAL A 213 -7.82 -20.76 -0.96
CA VAL A 213 -8.61 -20.78 0.29
C VAL A 213 -9.21 -19.41 0.55
N TYR A 214 -10.52 -19.36 0.75
CA TYR A 214 -11.25 -18.19 1.24
C TYR A 214 -11.32 -18.24 2.76
N VAL A 215 -11.00 -17.13 3.41
CA VAL A 215 -11.07 -16.96 4.86
C VAL A 215 -11.79 -15.66 5.17
N SER A 216 -12.71 -15.69 6.11
CA SER A 216 -13.26 -14.50 6.74
C SER A 216 -13.21 -14.69 8.24
N ARG A 217 -12.53 -13.78 8.94
CA ARG A 217 -12.42 -13.83 10.40
C ARG A 217 -13.78 -13.51 11.01
N GLU A 218 -14.15 -14.20 12.08
CA GLU A 218 -15.35 -13.86 12.84
C GLU A 218 -15.33 -12.37 13.22
N LYS A 219 -16.46 -11.70 13.03
CA LYS A 219 -16.67 -10.34 13.51
C LYS A 219 -17.74 -10.38 14.59
N ASN A 220 -17.45 -9.72 15.69
CA ASN A 220 -18.36 -9.65 16.83
C ASN A 220 -18.25 -8.23 17.41
N PRO A 221 -19.38 -7.53 17.66
CA PRO A 221 -19.37 -6.16 18.19
C PRO A 221 -18.64 -5.99 19.54
N SER A 222 -18.45 -7.08 20.28
CA SER A 222 -17.78 -7.08 21.59
C SER A 222 -16.26 -7.15 21.50
N TYR A 223 -15.70 -7.46 20.32
CA TYR A 223 -14.26 -7.67 20.14
C TYR A 223 -13.71 -6.77 19.03
N ASP A 224 -12.54 -6.15 19.29
CA ASP A 224 -11.80 -5.47 18.23
C ASP A 224 -11.18 -6.51 17.28
N HIS A 225 -11.41 -6.32 15.99
CA HIS A 225 -10.94 -7.22 14.95
C HIS A 225 -9.56 -6.83 14.40
N ASN A 226 -8.94 -5.75 14.89
CA ASN A 226 -7.56 -5.34 14.56
C ASN A 226 -7.29 -5.13 13.06
N LYS A 227 -8.33 -4.81 12.28
CA LYS A 227 -8.26 -4.51 10.83
C LYS A 227 -7.39 -5.55 10.08
N LYS A 228 -6.47 -5.08 9.24
CA LYS A 228 -5.57 -5.90 8.42
C LYS A 228 -4.63 -6.79 9.24
N ALA A 229 -4.12 -6.33 10.38
CA ALA A 229 -3.26 -7.15 11.25
C ALA A 229 -4.02 -8.39 11.75
N GLY A 230 -5.27 -8.21 12.16
CA GLY A 230 -6.14 -9.30 12.62
C GLY A 230 -6.48 -10.30 11.51
N ALA A 231 -6.70 -9.81 10.29
CA ALA A 231 -6.90 -10.64 9.09
C ALA A 231 -5.65 -11.48 8.75
N LEU A 232 -4.47 -10.85 8.70
CA LEU A 232 -3.21 -11.53 8.41
C LEU A 232 -2.84 -12.58 9.48
N ASN A 233 -3.14 -12.31 10.75
CA ASN A 233 -2.93 -13.29 11.83
C ASN A 233 -3.92 -14.47 11.75
N ALA A 234 -5.17 -14.23 11.38
CA ALA A 234 -6.14 -15.31 11.12
C ALA A 234 -5.68 -16.19 9.94
N LEU A 235 -5.21 -15.58 8.84
CA LEU A 235 -4.59 -16.31 7.74
C LEU A 235 -3.36 -17.11 8.20
N LEU A 236 -2.49 -16.52 9.02
CA LEU A 236 -1.30 -17.20 9.54
C LEU A 236 -1.63 -18.49 10.30
N ARG A 237 -2.75 -18.50 11.04
CA ARG A 237 -3.25 -19.67 11.77
C ARG A 237 -3.87 -20.72 10.85
N VAL A 238 -4.77 -20.31 9.96
CA VAL A 238 -5.43 -21.23 9.01
C VAL A 238 -4.41 -21.89 8.09
N SER A 239 -3.47 -21.11 7.55
CA SER A 239 -2.42 -21.64 6.69
C SER A 239 -1.46 -22.57 7.45
N ALA A 240 -1.25 -22.36 8.76
CA ALA A 240 -0.49 -23.30 9.58
C ALA A 240 -1.17 -24.68 9.70
N LEU A 241 -2.50 -24.73 9.70
CA LEU A 241 -3.23 -26.00 9.74
C LEU A 241 -3.23 -26.71 8.38
N LEU A 242 -3.39 -25.96 7.29
CA LEU A 242 -3.53 -26.50 5.94
C LEU A 242 -2.18 -26.84 5.29
N SER A 243 -1.33 -25.86 5.00
CA SER A 243 -0.09 -26.07 4.23
C SER A 243 1.18 -26.02 5.08
N ASN A 244 1.15 -25.27 6.20
CA ASN A 244 2.29 -24.94 7.05
C ASN A 244 3.54 -24.52 6.26
N ALA A 245 3.37 -23.63 5.27
CA ALA A 245 4.46 -23.27 4.37
C ALA A 245 5.64 -22.59 5.07
N GLN A 246 6.88 -22.84 4.64
CA GLN A 246 8.06 -22.25 5.30
C GLN A 246 8.12 -20.72 5.15
N PHE A 247 7.65 -20.23 3.99
CA PHE A 247 7.59 -18.81 3.66
C PHE A 247 6.16 -18.36 3.42
N ILE A 248 5.92 -17.09 3.72
CA ILE A 248 4.62 -16.44 3.54
C ILE A 248 4.88 -15.11 2.86
N ILE A 249 4.17 -14.79 1.78
CA ILE A 249 4.22 -13.47 1.16
C ILE A 249 2.83 -12.84 1.19
N ASN A 250 2.74 -11.56 1.51
CA ASN A 250 1.46 -10.88 1.62
C ASN A 250 1.30 -9.77 0.57
N PHE A 251 0.07 -9.59 0.11
CA PHE A 251 -0.34 -8.57 -0.85
C PHE A 251 -1.61 -7.86 -0.42
N ASP A 252 -1.67 -6.57 -0.73
CA ASP A 252 -2.95 -5.87 -0.85
C ASP A 252 -3.69 -6.37 -2.10
N CYS A 253 -5.02 -6.36 -2.06
CA CYS A 253 -5.85 -6.88 -3.16
C CYS A 253 -5.68 -6.13 -4.50
N ASP A 254 -5.13 -4.92 -4.45
CA ASP A 254 -4.84 -4.10 -5.63
C ASP A 254 -3.41 -4.27 -6.17
N HIS A 255 -2.61 -5.17 -5.59
CA HIS A 255 -1.27 -5.49 -6.08
C HIS A 255 -1.26 -6.88 -6.72
N TYR A 256 -0.63 -6.99 -7.89
CA TYR A 256 -0.51 -8.22 -8.66
C TYR A 256 0.96 -8.56 -8.95
N ILE A 257 1.20 -9.82 -9.29
CA ILE A 257 2.53 -10.31 -9.70
C ILE A 257 2.77 -9.93 -11.16
N ASN A 258 3.70 -8.99 -11.35
CA ASN A 258 4.04 -8.46 -12.66
C ASN A 258 5.12 -9.32 -13.33
N ASN A 259 6.09 -9.83 -12.56
CA ASN A 259 7.11 -10.76 -13.04
C ASN A 259 6.93 -12.15 -12.39
N SER A 260 6.77 -13.18 -13.21
CA SER A 260 6.49 -14.56 -12.78
C SER A 260 7.62 -15.20 -11.95
N GLN A 261 8.84 -14.66 -12.01
CA GLN A 261 10.02 -15.14 -11.27
C GLN A 261 10.18 -14.48 -9.88
N ALA A 262 9.32 -13.53 -9.52
CA ALA A 262 9.46 -12.74 -8.29
C ALA A 262 9.57 -13.61 -7.02
N LEU A 263 8.75 -14.65 -6.90
CA LEU A 263 8.80 -15.55 -5.74
C LEU A 263 10.11 -16.33 -5.65
N ARG A 264 10.64 -16.80 -6.79
CA ARG A 264 11.94 -17.47 -6.86
C ARG A 264 13.07 -16.53 -6.46
N ALA A 265 13.04 -15.28 -6.91
CA ALA A 265 14.03 -14.27 -6.54
C ALA A 265 14.11 -14.06 -5.02
N ALA A 266 12.97 -13.97 -4.34
CA ALA A 266 12.93 -13.87 -2.88
C ALA A 266 13.47 -15.13 -2.19
N VAL A 267 13.08 -16.31 -2.67
CA VAL A 267 13.56 -17.59 -2.14
C VAL A 267 15.07 -17.73 -2.25
N CYS A 268 15.71 -17.18 -3.30
CA CYS A 268 17.17 -17.16 -3.42
C CYS A 268 17.85 -16.46 -2.23
N PHE A 269 17.31 -15.35 -1.72
CA PHE A 269 17.84 -14.69 -0.53
C PHE A 269 17.60 -15.52 0.74
N MET A 270 16.42 -16.13 0.85
CA MET A 270 16.03 -16.90 2.03
C MET A 270 16.80 -18.23 2.18
N LEU A 271 17.27 -18.79 1.07
CA LEU A 271 18.01 -20.05 1.00
C LEU A 271 19.52 -19.87 0.77
N ASP A 272 20.04 -18.62 0.76
CA ASP A 272 21.48 -18.37 0.65
C ASP A 272 22.21 -19.08 1.81
N GLN A 273 23.18 -19.94 1.48
CA GLN A 273 23.92 -20.73 2.46
C GLN A 273 24.77 -19.87 3.42
N ARG A 274 25.06 -18.61 3.06
CA ARG A 274 25.88 -17.72 3.87
C ARG A 274 25.10 -17.10 5.03
N GLU A 275 23.94 -16.50 4.72
CA GLU A 275 23.17 -15.66 5.66
C GLU A 275 21.64 -15.84 5.52
N GLY A 276 21.17 -16.72 4.64
CA GLY A 276 19.74 -16.91 4.36
C GLY A 276 18.95 -17.31 5.61
N ASP A 277 19.53 -18.17 6.46
CA ASP A 277 18.95 -18.59 7.74
C ASP A 277 18.74 -17.44 8.74
N ASN A 278 19.49 -16.34 8.61
CA ASN A 278 19.35 -15.13 9.41
C ASN A 278 18.42 -14.08 8.78
N THR A 279 17.90 -14.35 7.58
CA THR A 279 16.94 -13.48 6.89
C THR A 279 15.52 -13.79 7.38
N ALA A 280 14.87 -12.79 7.99
CA ALA A 280 13.48 -12.90 8.42
C ALA A 280 12.50 -12.60 7.29
N PHE A 281 12.77 -11.60 6.46
CA PHE A 281 11.94 -11.31 5.32
C PHE A 281 12.70 -10.61 4.18
N VAL A 282 12.11 -10.72 2.98
CA VAL A 282 12.55 -10.05 1.76
C VAL A 282 11.46 -9.09 1.31
N GLN A 283 11.74 -7.80 1.31
CA GLN A 283 10.82 -6.75 0.86
C GLN A 283 11.11 -6.37 -0.59
N PHE A 284 10.08 -6.22 -1.40
CA PHE A 284 10.17 -5.70 -2.76
C PHE A 284 9.76 -4.22 -2.82
N PRO A 285 10.23 -3.46 -3.82
CA PRO A 285 9.68 -2.15 -4.13
C PRO A 285 8.22 -2.23 -4.54
N GLN A 286 7.40 -1.32 -4.02
CA GLN A 286 6.02 -1.15 -4.49
C GLN A 286 6.05 -0.25 -5.73
N ARG A 287 5.35 -0.68 -6.77
CA ARG A 287 5.23 0.04 -8.04
C ARG A 287 3.76 0.24 -8.35
N PHE A 288 3.45 1.34 -9.03
CA PHE A 288 2.08 1.73 -9.26
C PHE A 288 1.83 2.03 -10.73
N ASN A 289 0.72 1.51 -11.23
CA ASN A 289 0.15 1.86 -12.52
C ASN A 289 -0.80 3.08 -12.36
N ASN A 290 -1.29 3.59 -13.49
CA ASN A 290 -2.26 4.70 -13.56
C ASN A 290 -1.75 6.02 -12.95
N VAL A 291 -0.43 6.20 -12.89
CA VAL A 291 0.18 7.50 -12.54
C VAL A 291 0.28 8.35 -13.81
N ASP A 292 0.04 9.67 -13.70
CA ASP A 292 0.18 10.56 -14.85
C ASP A 292 1.65 10.62 -15.31
N PRO A 293 1.92 10.88 -16.61
CA PRO A 293 3.29 10.92 -17.14
C PRO A 293 4.23 11.93 -16.47
N THR A 294 3.69 12.92 -15.76
CA THR A 294 4.49 13.95 -15.06
C THR A 294 4.64 13.70 -13.56
N ASP A 295 4.07 12.58 -13.08
CA ASP A 295 3.92 12.19 -11.68
C ASP A 295 3.69 13.39 -10.76
N ARG A 296 2.59 14.11 -11.01
CA ARG A 296 2.36 15.43 -10.40
C ARG A 296 2.37 15.38 -8.88
N TYR A 297 1.86 14.28 -8.31
CA TYR A 297 1.72 14.10 -6.87
C TYR A 297 2.77 13.16 -6.27
N GLY A 298 3.80 12.77 -7.04
CA GLY A 298 4.88 11.92 -6.54
C GLY A 298 4.40 10.54 -6.06
N ASN A 299 3.41 9.96 -6.75
CA ASN A 299 2.78 8.70 -6.39
C ASN A 299 3.74 7.52 -6.53
N HIS A 300 4.71 7.54 -7.46
CA HIS A 300 5.69 6.45 -7.54
C HIS A 300 6.63 6.39 -6.33
N ASN A 301 6.85 7.53 -5.66
CA ASN A 301 7.72 7.63 -4.48
C ASN A 301 9.11 6.97 -4.67
N ARG A 302 9.70 7.12 -5.87
CA ARG A 302 10.94 6.47 -6.31
C ARG A 302 12.12 6.72 -5.36
N VAL A 303 12.26 7.95 -4.84
CA VAL A 303 13.34 8.30 -3.90
C VAL A 303 13.32 7.41 -2.65
N PHE A 304 12.13 7.14 -2.11
CA PHE A 304 11.99 6.29 -0.94
C PHE A 304 12.28 4.82 -1.25
N PHE A 305 11.66 4.26 -2.30
CA PHE A 305 11.80 2.84 -2.62
C PHE A 305 13.19 2.49 -3.19
N ASP A 306 13.71 3.31 -4.11
CA ASP A 306 14.93 3.00 -4.87
C ASP A 306 16.19 3.61 -4.25
N GLY A 307 16.04 4.66 -3.43
CA GLY A 307 17.12 5.25 -2.65
C GLY A 307 17.13 4.74 -1.21
N THR A 308 16.19 5.24 -0.39
CA THR A 308 16.18 5.03 1.06
C THR A 308 16.09 3.56 1.45
N MET A 309 15.09 2.83 0.94
CA MET A 309 14.85 1.44 1.31
C MET A 309 15.98 0.51 0.86
N LEU A 310 16.53 0.76 -0.33
CA LEU A 310 17.67 0.01 -0.86
C LEU A 310 18.95 0.29 -0.04
N ALA A 311 19.17 1.53 0.40
CA ALA A 311 20.31 1.89 1.26
C ALA A 311 20.28 1.18 2.62
N LEU A 312 19.08 0.93 3.19
CA LEU A 312 18.94 0.19 4.45
C LEU A 312 19.42 -1.27 4.37
N ASN A 313 19.55 -1.84 3.17
CA ASN A 313 20.13 -3.15 2.95
C ASN A 313 21.59 -3.23 3.43
N GLY A 314 22.30 -2.09 3.45
CA GLY A 314 23.67 -1.99 3.99
C GLY A 314 23.75 -2.00 5.52
N LEU A 315 22.62 -1.92 6.24
CA LEU A 315 22.53 -1.92 7.69
C LEU A 315 22.02 -3.28 8.21
N GLN A 316 20.84 -3.28 8.83
CA GLN A 316 20.15 -4.48 9.27
C GLN A 316 19.07 -4.93 8.26
N GLY A 317 18.78 -4.10 7.26
CA GLY A 317 17.83 -4.38 6.18
C GLY A 317 16.64 -3.42 6.13
N PRO A 318 15.83 -3.50 5.06
CA PRO A 318 14.62 -2.70 4.89
C PRO A 318 13.57 -2.97 5.97
N SER A 319 12.76 -1.96 6.28
CA SER A 319 11.51 -2.09 7.04
C SER A 319 10.42 -2.78 6.20
N TYR A 320 9.45 -3.41 6.88
CA TYR A 320 8.25 -3.95 6.23
C TYR A 320 7.26 -2.83 5.90
N LEU A 321 6.72 -2.83 4.68
CA LEU A 321 5.88 -1.77 4.13
C LEU A 321 4.44 -2.21 3.77
N GLY A 322 4.00 -3.34 4.30
CA GLY A 322 2.59 -3.76 4.23
C GLY A 322 2.18 -4.64 3.05
N THR A 323 2.98 -4.74 1.99
CA THR A 323 2.69 -5.56 0.79
C THR A 323 3.98 -5.94 0.07
N GLY A 324 3.97 -7.04 -0.70
CA GLY A 324 5.12 -7.51 -1.47
C GLY A 324 6.31 -7.92 -0.58
N CYS A 325 6.04 -8.54 0.56
CA CYS A 325 7.05 -8.92 1.54
C CYS A 325 6.98 -10.42 1.84
N MET A 326 8.04 -11.16 1.52
CA MET A 326 8.15 -12.58 1.83
C MET A 326 8.78 -12.77 3.20
N PHE A 327 8.00 -13.24 4.17
CA PHE A 327 8.42 -13.58 5.52
C PHE A 327 8.80 -15.05 5.65
N ARG A 328 9.74 -15.31 6.55
CA ARG A 328 9.96 -16.60 7.17
C ARG A 328 8.92 -16.81 8.27
N ARG A 329 8.14 -17.89 8.19
CA ARG A 329 7.04 -18.17 9.13
C ARG A 329 7.45 -18.09 10.61
N ILE A 330 8.61 -18.66 10.97
CA ILE A 330 9.06 -18.68 12.37
C ILE A 330 9.43 -17.29 12.91
N ALA A 331 9.82 -16.33 12.05
CA ALA A 331 10.05 -14.95 12.45
C ALA A 331 8.71 -14.26 12.79
N LEU A 332 7.65 -14.55 12.04
CA LEU A 332 6.29 -14.13 12.39
C LEU A 332 5.82 -14.77 13.69
N TYR A 333 6.16 -16.04 13.97
CA TYR A 333 5.87 -16.68 15.27
C TYR A 333 6.61 -16.10 16.48
N GLY A 334 7.41 -15.05 16.28
CA GLY A 334 8.15 -14.40 17.34
C GLY A 334 9.31 -15.25 17.84
N ILE A 335 9.85 -16.13 16.98
CA ILE A 335 11.03 -16.91 17.30
C ILE A 335 12.28 -16.14 16.89
N ASP A 336 13.28 -16.14 17.76
CA ASP A 336 14.58 -15.49 17.54
C ASP A 336 15.37 -16.13 16.38
N PRO A 337 16.28 -15.37 15.73
CA PRO A 337 17.11 -15.90 14.65
C PRO A 337 18.07 -16.99 15.16
N PRO A 338 18.49 -17.94 14.30
CA PRO A 338 19.26 -19.12 14.71
C PRO A 338 20.49 -18.80 15.58
N HIS A 339 21.22 -17.73 15.25
CA HIS A 339 22.43 -17.33 15.99
C HIS A 339 22.18 -16.79 17.41
N CYS A 340 20.95 -16.39 17.74
CA CYS A 340 20.58 -15.90 19.07
C CYS A 340 19.51 -16.76 19.76
N ARG A 341 19.11 -17.86 19.12
CA ARG A 341 17.97 -18.68 19.54
C ARG A 341 18.36 -19.64 20.68
N PRO A 342 17.53 -19.78 21.73
CA PRO A 342 17.73 -20.83 22.74
C PRO A 342 17.51 -22.23 22.15
N GLY A 343 18.29 -23.22 22.61
CA GLY A 343 18.34 -24.55 21.98
C GLY A 343 17.09 -25.43 22.14
N ASN A 344 16.18 -25.14 23.08
CA ASN A 344 14.93 -25.87 23.26
C ASN A 344 13.75 -24.91 23.28
N ILE A 345 12.96 -24.88 22.20
CA ILE A 345 11.77 -24.06 22.08
C ILE A 345 10.57 -24.99 21.92
N THR A 346 9.63 -24.86 22.84
CA THR A 346 8.34 -25.54 22.81
C THR A 346 7.25 -24.56 22.41
N ALA A 347 6.29 -25.00 21.60
CA ALA A 347 5.09 -24.22 21.34
C ALA A 347 4.22 -24.24 22.61
N ASP A 348 4.18 -23.12 23.34
CA ASP A 348 3.36 -22.95 24.53
C ASP A 348 1.91 -22.61 24.14
N SER A 349 0.93 -23.30 24.72
CA SER A 349 -0.49 -23.01 24.53
C SER A 349 -0.87 -21.61 25.03
N ASN A 350 -0.20 -21.08 26.07
CA ASN A 350 -0.43 -19.71 26.52
C ASN A 350 -0.02 -18.69 25.43
N LYS A 351 0.95 -19.05 24.59
CA LYS A 351 1.48 -18.17 23.55
C LYS A 351 0.66 -18.25 22.26
N TYR A 352 0.36 -19.46 21.80
CA TYR A 352 -0.25 -19.73 20.49
C TYR A 352 -1.75 -20.04 20.52
N GLY A 353 -2.32 -20.24 21.72
CA GLY A 353 -3.72 -20.64 21.94
C GLY A 353 -3.87 -22.12 22.26
N GLU A 354 -5.10 -22.52 22.62
CA GLU A 354 -5.43 -23.87 23.11
C GLU A 354 -5.53 -24.94 22.01
N SER A 355 -5.51 -24.54 20.74
CA SER A 355 -5.52 -25.46 19.59
C SER A 355 -4.30 -26.40 19.61
N THR A 356 -4.56 -27.67 19.89
CA THR A 356 -3.53 -28.73 19.84
C THR A 356 -3.00 -28.95 18.41
N PRO A 357 -3.85 -28.99 17.36
CA PRO A 357 -3.38 -29.06 15.97
C PRO A 357 -2.47 -27.89 15.59
N LEU A 358 -2.82 -26.66 15.98
CA LEU A 358 -2.02 -25.47 15.67
C LEU A 358 -0.67 -25.50 16.39
N THR A 359 -0.65 -25.77 17.70
CA THR A 359 0.59 -25.84 18.50
C THR A 359 1.53 -26.94 18.01
N ASN A 360 0.99 -28.09 17.59
CA ASN A 360 1.75 -29.14 16.91
C ASN A 360 2.32 -28.65 15.57
N SER A 361 1.53 -27.94 14.76
CA SER A 361 1.99 -27.39 13.49
C SER A 361 3.10 -26.34 13.66
N VAL A 362 2.97 -25.46 14.67
CA VAL A 362 4.01 -24.49 15.06
C VAL A 362 5.29 -25.22 15.49
N SER A 363 5.17 -26.29 16.28
CA SER A 363 6.31 -27.10 16.70
C SER A 363 7.04 -27.73 15.50
N LYS A 364 6.30 -28.24 14.50
CA LYS A 364 6.87 -28.75 13.24
C LYS A 364 7.60 -27.65 12.46
N ALA A 365 7.02 -26.45 12.37
CA ALA A 365 7.65 -25.31 11.71
C ALA A 365 8.95 -24.87 12.40
N ILE A 366 9.00 -24.89 13.74
CA ILE A 366 10.20 -24.59 14.53
C ILE A 366 11.32 -25.61 14.24
N LYS A 367 10.96 -26.90 14.14
CA LYS A 367 11.87 -27.99 13.75
C LYS A 367 12.23 -28.01 12.27
N GLN A 368 11.68 -27.07 11.49
CA GLN A 368 11.83 -26.98 10.03
C GLN A 368 11.40 -28.26 9.28
N GLU A 369 10.44 -28.99 9.85
CA GLU A 369 9.84 -30.16 9.21
C GLU A 369 9.00 -29.71 8.00
N ARG A 370 9.15 -30.38 6.86
CA ARG A 370 8.39 -30.08 5.64
C ARG A 370 7.08 -30.87 5.66
N SER A 371 5.94 -30.18 5.69
CA SER A 371 4.65 -30.78 5.35
C SER A 371 4.41 -30.60 3.85
N THR A 372 4.03 -31.66 3.15
CA THR A 372 3.79 -31.65 1.70
C THR A 372 2.32 -31.78 1.31
N THR A 373 1.46 -32.19 2.24
CA THR A 373 0.05 -32.48 1.97
C THR A 373 -0.81 -32.00 3.13
N PRO A 374 -1.91 -31.28 2.86
CA PRO A 374 -2.84 -30.89 3.91
C PRO A 374 -3.51 -32.12 4.54
N PRO A 375 -3.96 -32.00 5.80
CA PRO A 375 -4.82 -32.99 6.43
C PRO A 375 -6.12 -33.19 5.65
N PRO A 376 -6.78 -34.37 5.74
CA PRO A 376 -8.11 -34.56 5.17
C PRO A 376 -9.11 -33.56 5.78
N LEU A 377 -9.93 -32.94 4.91
CA LEU A 377 -10.97 -31.98 5.28
C LEU A 377 -12.20 -32.71 5.85
N ASP A 378 -12.05 -33.33 7.01
CA ASP A 378 -13.18 -33.87 7.77
C ASP A 378 -13.87 -32.79 8.62
N ASP A 379 -15.07 -33.08 9.12
CA ASP A 379 -15.87 -32.11 9.91
C ASP A 379 -15.12 -31.62 11.16
N THR A 380 -14.24 -32.45 11.75
CA THR A 380 -13.47 -32.07 12.93
C THR A 380 -12.37 -31.07 12.60
N PHE A 381 -11.70 -31.24 11.46
CA PHE A 381 -10.68 -30.34 10.97
C PHE A 381 -11.28 -29.02 10.48
N VAL A 382 -12.49 -29.06 9.88
CA VAL A 382 -13.23 -27.84 9.54
C VAL A 382 -13.58 -27.03 10.78
N ALA A 383 -14.10 -27.69 11.84
CA ALA A 383 -14.39 -27.02 13.11
C ALA A 383 -13.14 -26.41 13.75
N GLU A 384 -11.99 -27.08 13.63
CA GLU A 384 -10.71 -26.54 14.10
C GLU A 384 -10.29 -25.28 13.33
N MET A 385 -10.43 -25.28 12.00
CA MET A 385 -10.15 -24.11 11.17
C MET A 385 -11.06 -22.92 11.51
N GLU A 386 -12.35 -23.18 11.74
CA GLU A 386 -13.31 -22.15 12.17
C GLU A 386 -12.97 -21.61 13.57
N MET A 387 -12.54 -22.48 14.49
CA MET A 387 -12.14 -22.09 15.85
C MET A 387 -10.93 -21.13 15.86
N VAL A 388 -9.91 -21.40 15.05
CA VAL A 388 -8.70 -20.53 14.99
C VAL A 388 -8.94 -19.19 14.29
N VAL A 389 -10.09 -18.97 13.67
CA VAL A 389 -10.46 -17.65 13.09
C VAL A 389 -11.53 -16.91 13.90
N THR A 390 -11.86 -17.42 15.09
CA THR A 390 -12.80 -16.75 15.99
C THR A 390 -12.28 -15.41 16.47
N ALA A 391 -13.20 -14.51 16.81
CA ALA A 391 -12.87 -13.15 17.24
C ALA A 391 -12.10 -13.18 18.58
N SER A 392 -12.46 -14.14 19.44
CA SER A 392 -11.92 -14.32 20.79
C SER A 392 -10.63 -15.13 20.86
N TYR A 393 -10.19 -15.80 19.78
CA TYR A 393 -9.01 -16.66 19.80
C TYR A 393 -7.74 -15.95 20.30
N ASP A 394 -7.64 -14.64 20.04
CA ASP A 394 -6.48 -13.83 20.42
C ASP A 394 -6.44 -13.55 21.93
N ASN A 395 -7.57 -13.69 22.65
CA ASN A 395 -7.68 -13.35 24.06
C ASN A 395 -6.84 -14.28 24.92
N GLY A 396 -6.06 -13.69 25.83
CA GLY A 396 -5.17 -14.45 26.71
C GLY A 396 -3.94 -15.04 26.01
N THR A 397 -3.75 -14.76 24.71
CA THR A 397 -2.57 -15.21 23.94
C THR A 397 -1.60 -14.06 23.62
N ASP A 398 -0.48 -14.40 22.99
CA ASP A 398 0.52 -13.45 22.49
C ASP A 398 0.27 -12.99 21.05
N TRP A 399 -0.80 -13.47 20.39
CA TRP A 399 -1.20 -13.02 19.06
C TRP A 399 -1.40 -11.50 19.05
N GLY A 400 -0.78 -10.82 18.08
CA GLY A 400 -0.82 -9.36 17.99
C GLY A 400 0.15 -8.61 18.89
N LYS A 401 0.81 -9.30 19.83
CA LYS A 401 1.77 -8.69 20.78
C LYS A 401 3.19 -9.18 20.50
N GLY A 402 3.42 -10.47 20.66
CA GLY A 402 4.71 -11.14 20.43
C GLY A 402 4.68 -12.10 19.23
N VAL A 403 3.49 -12.45 18.75
CA VAL A 403 3.26 -13.41 17.66
C VAL A 403 2.46 -12.75 16.55
N GLY A 404 2.89 -12.97 15.32
CA GLY A 404 2.24 -12.48 14.11
C GLY A 404 2.51 -11.00 13.82
N TYR A 405 1.54 -10.38 13.17
CA TYR A 405 1.46 -8.95 12.88
C TYR A 405 0.91 -8.21 14.10
N ILE A 406 1.46 -7.02 14.38
CA ILE A 406 1.21 -6.28 15.63
C ILE A 406 -0.16 -5.58 15.62
N TYR A 407 -0.88 -5.65 16.74
CA TYR A 407 -2.21 -5.07 16.95
C TYR A 407 -2.16 -3.65 17.54
N ASP A 408 -3.33 -3.03 17.65
CA ASP A 408 -3.55 -1.76 18.34
C ASP A 408 -2.69 -0.58 17.84
N ILE A 409 -2.31 -0.59 16.55
CA ILE A 409 -1.54 0.48 15.91
C ILE A 409 -1.95 0.64 14.45
N ALA A 410 -1.99 1.89 13.96
CA ALA A 410 -2.42 2.18 12.59
C ALA A 410 -1.40 1.83 11.48
N THR A 411 -0.13 1.67 11.85
CA THR A 411 0.97 1.27 10.97
C THR A 411 1.59 -0.02 11.50
N GLU A 412 0.80 -1.10 11.48
CA GLU A 412 1.22 -2.42 11.95
C GLU A 412 2.43 -2.95 11.17
N ASP A 413 2.59 -2.51 9.92
CA ASP A 413 3.66 -2.89 9.01
C ASP A 413 5.05 -2.53 9.55
N ILE A 414 5.30 -1.24 9.77
CA ILE A 414 6.59 -0.74 10.26
C ILE A 414 6.88 -1.33 11.64
N VAL A 415 5.86 -1.44 12.50
CA VAL A 415 6.01 -1.93 13.88
C VAL A 415 6.31 -3.44 13.91
N THR A 416 5.67 -4.23 13.04
CA THR A 416 5.98 -5.65 12.88
C THR A 416 7.42 -5.85 12.39
N GLY A 417 7.86 -5.04 11.43
CA GLY A 417 9.26 -5.03 10.97
C GLY A 417 10.23 -4.65 12.09
N PHE A 418 9.91 -3.60 12.86
CA PHE A 418 10.71 -3.16 14.01
C PHE A 418 10.83 -4.25 15.08
N ARG A 419 9.74 -4.96 15.41
CA ARG A 419 9.78 -6.09 16.35
C ARG A 419 10.77 -7.15 15.86
N ILE A 420 10.66 -7.55 14.60
CA ILE A 420 11.51 -8.57 13.98
C ILE A 420 13.00 -8.16 14.03
N HIS A 421 13.33 -6.93 13.63
CA HIS A 421 14.70 -6.40 13.76
C HIS A 421 15.15 -6.30 15.22
N GLY A 422 14.25 -5.94 16.13
CA GLY A 422 14.52 -5.87 17.57
C GLY A 422 14.91 -7.21 18.19
N GLN A 423 14.47 -8.34 17.59
CA GLN A 423 14.86 -9.71 17.95
C GLN A 423 16.23 -10.12 17.39
N GLY A 424 16.85 -9.29 16.55
CA GLY A 424 18.16 -9.54 15.94
C GLY A 424 18.11 -10.13 14.54
N TRP A 425 16.93 -10.28 13.94
CA TRP A 425 16.81 -10.72 12.55
C TRP A 425 17.37 -9.68 11.58
N ARG A 426 17.85 -10.15 10.43
CA ARG A 426 18.19 -9.30 9.27
C ARG A 426 17.10 -9.42 8.20
N THR A 427 17.01 -8.44 7.33
CA THR A 427 16.05 -8.43 6.22
C THR A 427 16.76 -8.01 4.94
N MET A 428 16.16 -8.35 3.81
CA MET A 428 16.74 -8.09 2.49
C MET A 428 15.78 -7.26 1.64
N TYR A 429 16.33 -6.40 0.78
CA TYR A 429 15.56 -5.67 -0.22
C TYR A 429 15.85 -6.25 -1.61
N CYS A 430 14.82 -6.72 -2.30
CA CYS A 430 14.96 -7.35 -3.62
C CYS A 430 14.45 -6.41 -4.71
N THR A 431 15.36 -5.88 -5.51
CA THR A 431 15.05 -5.18 -6.76
C THR A 431 15.29 -6.11 -7.93
N MET A 432 14.41 -6.05 -8.93
CA MET A 432 14.50 -6.82 -10.16
C MET A 432 14.59 -5.87 -11.35
N GLU A 433 15.16 -6.33 -12.46
CA GLU A 433 15.26 -5.54 -13.70
C GLU A 433 13.86 -5.17 -14.23
N HIS A 434 12.95 -6.14 -14.22
CA HIS A 434 11.53 -5.92 -14.44
C HIS A 434 10.83 -5.88 -13.09
N ASP A 435 9.96 -4.89 -12.89
CA ASP A 435 9.27 -4.69 -11.62
C ASP A 435 8.51 -5.97 -11.22
N ALA A 436 8.76 -6.43 -9.98
CA ALA A 436 8.25 -7.71 -9.49
C ALA A 436 6.73 -7.68 -9.28
N PHE A 437 6.25 -6.61 -8.65
CA PHE A 437 4.86 -6.41 -8.28
C PHE A 437 4.43 -5.00 -8.68
N CYS A 438 3.20 -4.88 -9.16
CA CYS A 438 2.59 -3.60 -9.51
C CYS A 438 1.21 -3.52 -8.86
N GLY A 439 0.79 -2.34 -8.46
CA GLY A 439 -0.56 -2.08 -7.97
C GLY A 439 -1.14 -0.77 -8.50
N THR A 440 -2.24 -0.31 -7.91
CA THR A 440 -2.94 0.90 -8.36
C THR A 440 -2.66 2.10 -7.45
N ALA A 441 -2.22 3.22 -8.03
CA ALA A 441 -1.98 4.45 -7.27
C ALA A 441 -3.29 5.13 -6.80
N PRO A 442 -3.24 5.96 -5.73
CA PRO A 442 -4.36 6.84 -5.37
C PRO A 442 -4.74 7.80 -6.50
N ILE A 443 -6.04 8.05 -6.64
CA ILE A 443 -6.66 8.73 -7.79
C ILE A 443 -6.49 10.25 -7.82
N ASN A 444 -6.26 10.92 -6.68
CA ASN A 444 -6.12 12.38 -6.61
C ASN A 444 -5.30 12.87 -5.40
N LEU A 445 -5.02 14.19 -5.36
CA LEU A 445 -4.21 14.81 -4.29
C LEU A 445 -4.83 14.61 -2.90
N THR A 446 -6.16 14.71 -2.78
CA THR A 446 -6.85 14.62 -1.49
C THR A 446 -6.77 13.22 -0.90
N GLU A 447 -7.01 12.18 -1.71
CA GLU A 447 -6.85 10.79 -1.28
C GLU A 447 -5.40 10.47 -0.90
N ARG A 448 -4.44 10.97 -1.68
CA ARG A 448 -3.02 10.84 -1.34
C ARG A 448 -2.69 11.51 -0.01
N LEU A 449 -3.20 12.71 0.28
CA LEU A 449 -2.97 13.38 1.56
C LEU A 449 -3.62 12.62 2.74
N HIS A 450 -4.82 12.05 2.57
CA HIS A 450 -5.42 11.19 3.60
C HIS A 450 -4.54 9.96 3.90
N GLN A 451 -3.92 9.36 2.89
CA GLN A 451 -2.96 8.27 3.09
C GLN A 451 -1.77 8.72 3.93
N ILE A 452 -1.21 9.90 3.63
CA ILE A 452 -0.08 10.46 4.36
C ILE A 452 -0.44 10.81 5.80
N VAL A 453 -1.65 11.30 6.07
CA VAL A 453 -2.13 11.52 7.44
C VAL A 453 -2.12 10.21 8.24
N ARG A 454 -2.57 9.11 7.64
CA ARG A 454 -2.58 7.78 8.29
C ARG A 454 -1.17 7.29 8.61
N TRP A 455 -0.27 7.33 7.63
CA TRP A 455 1.13 6.92 7.79
C TRP A 455 1.83 7.75 8.87
N SER A 456 1.63 9.07 8.85
CA SER A 456 2.23 9.98 9.82
C SER A 456 1.65 9.80 11.22
N GLY A 457 0.34 9.54 11.31
CA GLY A 457 -0.34 9.23 12.58
C GLY A 457 0.19 7.96 13.22
N GLY A 458 0.28 6.86 12.46
CA GLY A 458 0.83 5.59 12.96
C GLY A 458 2.33 5.67 13.28
N SER A 459 3.10 6.44 12.51
CA SER A 459 4.52 6.71 12.80
C SER A 459 4.72 7.37 14.17
N LEU A 460 3.88 8.36 14.49
CA LEU A 460 3.88 9.00 15.81
C LEU A 460 3.34 8.07 16.91
N GLU A 461 2.33 7.26 16.60
CA GLU A 461 1.78 6.27 17.53
C GLU A 461 2.85 5.27 17.95
N MET A 462 3.65 4.79 16.99
CA MET A 462 4.82 3.95 17.25
C MET A 462 5.80 4.67 18.18
N PHE A 463 6.13 5.93 17.91
CA PHE A 463 7.06 6.71 18.75
C PHE A 463 6.58 6.85 20.20
N PHE A 464 5.28 7.06 20.43
CA PHE A 464 4.72 7.20 21.78
C PHE A 464 4.29 5.87 22.43
N SER A 465 4.45 4.76 21.73
CA SER A 465 4.15 3.41 22.23
C SER A 465 5.36 2.75 22.92
N HIS A 466 5.16 1.54 23.43
CA HIS A 466 6.26 0.69 23.91
C HIS A 466 7.26 0.29 22.81
N ASN A 467 6.87 0.43 21.53
CA ASN A 467 7.70 0.15 20.36
C ASN A 467 8.57 1.36 19.95
N ASN A 468 8.86 2.29 20.87
CA ASN A 468 9.70 3.45 20.60
C ASN A 468 11.16 3.02 20.28
N PRO A 469 11.74 3.41 19.13
CA PRO A 469 13.13 3.09 18.77
C PRO A 469 14.19 3.56 19.77
N LEU A 470 13.93 4.59 20.58
CA LEU A 470 14.86 5.08 21.61
C LEU A 470 15.09 4.06 22.73
N VAL A 471 14.06 3.29 23.09
CA VAL A 471 14.08 2.38 24.26
C VAL A 471 13.97 0.91 23.84
N GLY A 472 13.12 0.62 22.86
CA GLY A 472 12.85 -0.73 22.36
C GLY A 472 13.96 -1.31 21.49
N GLY A 473 13.75 -2.56 21.05
CA GLY A 473 14.64 -3.26 20.12
C GLY A 473 16.02 -3.57 20.71
N GLN A 474 16.09 -4.54 21.62
CA GLN A 474 17.31 -4.89 22.36
C GLN A 474 18.50 -5.22 21.45
N ARG A 475 18.25 -5.89 20.31
CA ARG A 475 19.29 -6.29 19.34
C ARG A 475 19.29 -5.45 18.07
N LEU A 476 18.69 -4.26 18.11
CA LEU A 476 18.67 -3.33 16.98
C LEU A 476 20.01 -2.61 16.82
N GLN A 477 20.59 -2.64 15.63
CA GLN A 477 21.84 -1.92 15.35
C GLN A 477 21.66 -0.40 15.48
N LEU A 478 22.73 0.31 15.87
CA LEU A 478 22.66 1.75 16.15
C LEU A 478 22.15 2.57 14.95
N LEU A 479 22.72 2.36 13.76
CA LEU A 479 22.27 3.08 12.56
C LEU A 479 20.85 2.68 12.15
N GLN A 480 20.47 1.40 12.30
CA GLN A 480 19.10 0.97 12.06
C GLN A 480 18.12 1.65 13.04
N ARG A 481 18.53 1.82 14.30
CA ARG A 481 17.77 2.56 15.31
C ARG A 481 17.57 4.01 14.93
N VAL A 482 18.60 4.67 14.39
CA VAL A 482 18.49 6.04 13.86
C VAL A 482 17.53 6.09 12.68
N SER A 483 17.56 5.10 11.78
CA SER A 483 16.64 5.00 10.64
C SER A 483 15.18 4.88 11.10
N TYR A 484 14.87 4.01 12.06
CA TYR A 484 13.53 3.91 12.63
C TYR A 484 13.10 5.16 13.40
N LEU A 485 14.03 5.80 14.11
CA LEU A 485 13.74 7.07 14.76
C LEU A 485 13.35 8.14 13.72
N ASN A 486 14.10 8.25 12.62
CA ASN A 486 13.77 9.16 11.52
C ASN A 486 12.38 8.85 10.92
N MET A 487 12.08 7.58 10.66
CA MET A 487 10.78 7.15 10.14
C MET A 487 9.61 7.41 11.10
N THR A 488 9.85 7.54 12.40
CA THR A 488 8.78 7.75 13.39
C THR A 488 8.56 9.22 13.75
N VAL A 489 9.61 10.05 13.75
CA VAL A 489 9.53 11.45 14.20
C VAL A 489 9.43 12.48 13.07
N TYR A 490 9.57 12.08 11.80
CA TYR A 490 9.53 13.02 10.67
C TYR A 490 8.30 13.94 10.66
N PRO A 491 7.06 13.55 11.08
CA PRO A 491 5.92 14.45 11.03
C PRO A 491 6.09 15.67 11.95
N VAL A 492 6.86 15.56 13.03
CA VAL A 492 7.13 16.66 13.97
C VAL A 492 7.89 17.80 13.30
N THR A 493 8.71 17.49 12.28
CA THR A 493 9.47 18.50 11.52
C THR A 493 8.57 19.52 10.83
N SER A 494 7.31 19.15 10.57
CA SER A 494 6.33 20.00 9.90
C SER A 494 6.04 21.29 10.65
N LEU A 495 6.14 21.30 11.98
CA LEU A 495 5.96 22.51 12.79
C LEU A 495 7.00 23.57 12.41
N PHE A 496 8.27 23.17 12.29
CA PHE A 496 9.36 24.07 11.93
C PHE A 496 9.26 24.52 10.47
N ILE A 497 8.89 23.60 9.57
CA ILE A 497 8.70 23.90 8.15
C ILE A 497 7.54 24.89 7.96
N LEU A 498 6.42 24.70 8.65
CA LEU A 498 5.29 25.61 8.57
C LEU A 498 5.64 27.01 9.09
N LEU A 499 6.35 27.11 10.23
CA LEU A 499 6.84 28.38 10.74
C LEU A 499 7.77 29.08 9.74
N TYR A 500 8.70 28.33 9.14
CA TYR A 500 9.59 28.85 8.10
C TYR A 500 8.82 29.30 6.84
N ALA A 501 7.82 28.53 6.40
CA ALA A 501 7.01 28.85 5.24
C ALA A 501 6.16 30.11 5.41
N LEU A 502 5.94 30.55 6.66
CA LEU A 502 5.23 31.77 7.04
C LEU A 502 6.14 32.96 7.31
N CYS A 503 7.46 32.78 7.34
CA CYS A 503 8.42 33.90 7.37
C CYS A 503 8.16 34.96 6.27
N PRO A 504 7.75 34.61 5.03
CA PRO A 504 7.23 35.53 4.03
C PRO A 504 6.23 36.60 4.49
N VAL A 505 5.41 36.35 5.52
CA VAL A 505 4.45 37.32 6.06
C VAL A 505 5.15 38.60 6.57
N MET A 506 6.44 38.52 6.91
CA MET A 506 7.25 39.69 7.26
C MET A 506 7.31 40.74 6.14
N TRP A 507 7.04 40.40 4.87
CA TRP A 507 6.94 41.37 3.78
C TRP A 507 5.65 42.22 3.86
N LEU A 508 4.61 41.70 4.50
CA LEU A 508 3.27 42.30 4.55
C LEU A 508 3.10 43.33 5.68
N ILE A 509 3.82 43.16 6.80
CA ILE A 509 3.52 43.87 8.05
C ILE A 509 4.32 45.18 8.23
N PRO A 510 5.66 45.20 8.18
CA PRO A 510 6.43 46.41 8.49
C PRO A 510 6.70 47.27 7.25
N ASP A 511 6.73 48.59 7.40
CA ASP A 511 7.15 49.52 6.33
C ASP A 511 8.65 49.38 6.00
N GLU A 512 9.47 49.07 7.02
CA GLU A 512 10.90 48.79 6.83
C GLU A 512 11.18 47.31 6.59
N ILE A 513 11.96 47.00 5.54
CA ILE A 513 12.39 45.63 5.26
C ILE A 513 13.47 45.23 6.27
N HIS A 514 13.14 44.31 7.18
CA HIS A 514 14.05 43.80 8.19
C HIS A 514 14.94 42.71 7.57
N ILE A 515 16.14 43.10 7.11
CA ILE A 515 17.10 42.17 6.51
C ILE A 515 18.24 41.94 7.50
N GLN A 516 18.48 40.68 7.87
CA GLN A 516 19.57 40.29 8.78
C GLN A 516 20.93 40.78 8.27
N ARG A 517 21.77 41.32 9.17
CA ARG A 517 23.13 41.81 8.87
C ARG A 517 24.17 41.02 9.69
N PRO A 518 25.36 40.68 9.13
CA PRO A 518 25.83 41.01 7.78
C PRO A 518 25.29 40.04 6.72
N PHE A 519 24.47 40.58 5.81
CA PHE A 519 23.74 39.82 4.80
C PHE A 519 24.67 39.11 3.80
N THR A 520 25.79 39.74 3.43
CA THR A 520 26.73 39.17 2.44
C THR A 520 27.41 37.90 2.93
N ARG A 521 27.90 37.85 4.17
CA ARG A 521 28.55 36.65 4.72
C ARG A 521 27.56 35.51 4.88
N TYR A 522 26.37 35.82 5.41
CA TYR A 522 25.26 34.87 5.50
C TYR A 522 24.92 34.27 4.12
N PHE A 523 24.80 35.10 3.10
CA PHE A 523 24.48 34.65 1.74
C PHE A 523 25.56 33.74 1.15
N VAL A 524 26.85 34.05 1.39
CA VAL A 524 27.95 33.18 0.93
C VAL A 524 27.87 31.81 1.62
N TYR A 525 27.68 31.76 2.94
CA TYR A 525 27.51 30.49 3.65
C TYR A 525 26.29 29.71 3.14
N LEU A 526 25.16 30.40 2.95
CA LEU A 526 23.95 29.80 2.41
C LEU A 526 24.18 29.23 1.01
N LEU A 527 24.86 29.96 0.13
CA LEU A 527 25.20 29.50 -1.21
C LEU A 527 26.07 28.24 -1.16
N ILE A 528 27.09 28.20 -0.30
CA ILE A 528 27.94 27.01 -0.10
C ILE A 528 27.10 25.82 0.35
N ILE A 529 26.21 26.02 1.33
CA ILE A 529 25.33 24.97 1.84
C ILE A 529 24.39 24.47 0.74
N ILE A 530 23.75 25.37 -0.02
CA ILE A 530 22.87 25.02 -1.14
C ILE A 530 23.64 24.21 -2.18
N LEU A 531 24.83 24.65 -2.59
CA LEU A 531 25.67 23.93 -3.54
C LEU A 531 26.04 22.54 -3.03
N MET A 532 26.40 22.42 -1.75
CA MET A 532 26.72 21.14 -1.13
C MET A 532 25.51 20.19 -1.13
N ILE A 533 24.33 20.68 -0.75
CA ILE A 533 23.08 19.90 -0.74
C ILE A 533 22.75 19.42 -2.16
N HIS A 534 22.85 20.28 -3.17
CA HIS A 534 22.57 19.91 -4.56
C HIS A 534 23.59 18.91 -5.10
N MET A 535 24.87 19.01 -4.72
CA MET A 535 25.88 18.02 -5.09
C MET A 535 25.60 16.66 -4.43
N ILE A 536 25.21 16.64 -3.16
CA ILE A 536 24.80 15.41 -2.47
C ILE A 536 23.57 14.81 -3.15
N GLY A 537 22.53 15.61 -3.41
CA GLY A 537 21.31 15.15 -4.08
C GLY A 537 21.61 14.62 -5.49
N TRP A 538 22.49 15.26 -6.26
CA TRP A 538 22.90 14.76 -7.57
C TRP A 538 23.61 13.41 -7.48
N LEU A 539 24.49 13.22 -6.49
CA LEU A 539 25.15 11.93 -6.26
C LEU A 539 24.14 10.84 -5.86
N GLU A 540 23.17 11.17 -5.01
CA GLU A 540 22.11 10.26 -4.57
C GLU A 540 21.23 9.82 -5.74
N ILE A 541 20.77 10.77 -6.56
CA ILE A 541 19.98 10.51 -7.78
C ILE A 541 20.74 9.57 -8.72
N LYS A 542 22.03 9.85 -8.95
CA LYS A 542 22.86 9.05 -9.85
C LYS A 542 23.10 7.64 -9.32
N TRP A 543 23.37 7.51 -8.01
CA TRP A 543 23.53 6.20 -7.37
C TRP A 543 22.23 5.39 -7.50
N ALA A 544 21.09 6.02 -7.21
CA ALA A 544 19.80 5.34 -7.08
C ALA A 544 19.13 4.99 -8.39
N GLY A 545 19.67 5.46 -9.52
CA GLY A 545 19.00 5.32 -10.82
C GLY A 545 17.66 6.08 -10.87
N VAL A 546 17.48 7.08 -10.00
CA VAL A 546 16.27 7.90 -9.92
C VAL A 546 16.43 9.09 -10.88
N THR A 547 15.32 9.67 -11.36
CA THR A 547 15.40 10.86 -12.22
C THR A 547 15.43 12.15 -11.40
N TRP A 548 15.96 13.23 -11.98
CA TRP A 548 15.87 14.56 -11.37
C TRP A 548 14.41 15.01 -11.15
N MET A 549 13.51 14.58 -12.03
CA MET A 549 12.09 14.89 -11.91
C MET A 549 11.48 14.18 -10.70
N ASP A 550 11.79 12.91 -10.46
CA ASP A 550 11.32 12.18 -9.28
C ASP A 550 11.79 12.86 -7.98
N TYR A 551 13.06 13.26 -7.92
CA TYR A 551 13.63 13.96 -6.78
C TYR A 551 12.88 15.28 -6.51
N ARG A 552 12.69 16.09 -7.54
CA ARG A 552 11.95 17.35 -7.45
C ARG A 552 10.47 17.13 -7.06
N ARG A 553 9.80 16.11 -7.60
CA ARG A 553 8.42 15.78 -7.25
C ARG A 553 8.29 15.36 -5.80
N ASN A 554 9.26 14.58 -5.31
CA ASN A 554 9.34 14.19 -3.91
C ASN A 554 9.48 15.42 -2.99
N GLU A 555 10.36 16.38 -3.32
CA GLU A 555 10.48 17.63 -2.54
C GLU A 555 9.20 18.47 -2.55
N GLN A 556 8.57 18.62 -3.72
CA GLN A 556 7.32 19.37 -3.85
C GLN A 556 6.20 18.74 -3.01
N PHE A 557 6.07 17.42 -3.10
CA PHE A 557 5.06 16.69 -2.34
C PHE A 557 5.35 16.70 -0.83
N PHE A 558 6.62 16.58 -0.44
CA PHE A 558 7.04 16.73 0.96
C PHE A 558 6.68 18.11 1.53
N MET A 559 6.85 19.19 0.75
CA MET A 559 6.45 20.53 1.16
C MET A 559 4.92 20.61 1.37
N ILE A 560 4.13 20.11 0.43
CA ILE A 560 2.66 20.09 0.53
C ILE A 560 2.23 19.28 1.76
N GLY A 561 2.80 18.10 1.98
CA GLY A 561 2.53 17.26 3.15
C GLY A 561 2.90 17.97 4.47
N SER A 562 4.03 18.67 4.50
CA SER A 562 4.51 19.43 5.66
C SER A 562 3.63 20.61 6.03
N THR A 563 2.93 21.21 5.07
CA THR A 563 2.00 22.31 5.34
C THR A 563 0.54 21.87 5.41
N SER A 564 0.23 20.57 5.28
CA SER A 564 -1.14 20.05 5.33
C SER A 564 -1.27 18.82 6.23
N ALA A 565 -0.88 17.65 5.73
CA ALA A 565 -1.11 16.35 6.37
C ALA A 565 -0.34 16.17 7.70
N TYR A 566 0.95 16.55 7.75
CA TYR A 566 1.78 16.32 8.94
C TYR A 566 1.33 17.14 10.16
N PRO A 567 0.99 18.46 10.04
CA PRO A 567 0.43 19.20 11.16
C PRO A 567 -0.85 18.57 11.74
N ILE A 568 -1.72 18.04 10.87
CA ILE A 568 -2.95 17.35 11.30
C ILE A 568 -2.61 16.07 12.06
N ALA A 569 -1.67 15.27 11.58
CA ALA A 569 -1.22 14.07 12.28
C ALA A 569 -0.62 14.39 13.67
N VAL A 570 0.20 15.44 13.76
CA VAL A 570 0.77 15.91 15.04
C VAL A 570 -0.32 16.38 16.01
N LEU A 571 -1.30 17.15 15.52
CA LEU A 571 -2.45 17.59 16.32
C LEU A 571 -3.31 16.42 16.80
N HIS A 572 -3.55 15.43 15.94
CA HIS A 572 -4.27 14.22 16.30
C HIS A 572 -3.52 13.45 17.39
N MET A 573 -2.21 13.26 17.24
CA MET A 573 -1.40 12.59 18.26
C MET A 573 -1.42 13.35 19.59
N ALA A 574 -1.25 14.68 19.57
CA ALA A 574 -1.34 15.50 20.78
C ALA A 574 -2.70 15.32 21.47
N LYS A 575 -3.80 15.31 20.70
CA LYS A 575 -5.15 15.05 21.23
C LYS A 575 -5.26 13.64 21.81
N THR A 576 -4.72 12.62 21.16
CA THR A 576 -4.75 11.23 21.66
C THR A 576 -3.98 11.09 22.96
N LEU A 577 -2.80 11.70 23.07
CA LEU A 577 -2.02 11.73 24.31
C LEU A 577 -2.76 12.41 25.46
N LEU A 578 -3.52 13.47 25.18
CA LEU A 578 -4.32 14.20 26.17
C LEU A 578 -5.63 13.50 26.56
N THR A 579 -6.31 12.87 25.60
CA THR A 579 -7.67 12.33 25.78
C THR A 579 -7.71 10.82 26.00
N LYS A 580 -6.60 10.10 25.74
CA LYS A 580 -6.49 8.63 25.72
C LYS A 580 -7.51 7.93 24.81
N LYS A 581 -8.10 8.65 23.85
CA LYS A 581 -9.01 8.08 22.84
C LYS A 581 -8.24 7.70 21.59
N GLY A 582 -8.51 6.50 21.08
CA GLY A 582 -7.93 5.98 19.83
C GLY A 582 -8.28 6.83 18.61
N ILE A 583 -7.49 6.71 17.55
CA ILE A 583 -7.65 7.47 16.31
C ILE A 583 -8.37 6.60 15.27
N HIS A 584 -9.48 7.09 14.73
CA HIS A 584 -10.12 6.47 13.57
C HIS A 584 -9.61 7.13 12.29
N PHE A 585 -9.03 6.33 11.39
CA PHE A 585 -8.56 6.79 10.08
C PHE A 585 -9.56 6.40 9.00
N ARG A 586 -9.73 7.27 7.99
CA ARG A 586 -10.55 6.99 6.81
C ARG A 586 -9.74 6.13 5.82
N PHE A 587 -10.38 5.13 5.23
CA PHE A 587 -9.83 4.38 4.09
C PHE A 587 -9.76 5.29 2.86
N THR A 588 -8.68 5.17 2.09
CA THR A 588 -8.49 5.95 0.86
C THR A 588 -9.11 5.23 -0.31
N SER A 589 -9.92 5.93 -1.10
CA SER A 589 -10.49 5.35 -2.31
C SER A 589 -9.43 5.26 -3.40
N LYS A 590 -9.42 4.11 -4.09
CA LYS A 590 -8.61 3.88 -5.30
C LYS A 590 -9.50 3.62 -6.52
N GLN A 591 -10.82 3.79 -6.38
CA GLN A 591 -11.76 3.60 -7.47
C GLN A 591 -11.73 4.78 -8.42
N THR A 592 -11.60 4.47 -9.70
CA THR A 592 -11.50 5.47 -10.76
C THR A 592 -12.87 5.59 -11.42
N ASN A 593 -13.39 6.81 -11.57
CA ASN A 593 -14.58 7.11 -12.36
C ASN A 593 -14.21 7.62 -13.77
N ALA A 594 -12.92 7.56 -14.13
CA ALA A 594 -12.41 8.06 -15.40
C ALA A 594 -13.10 7.38 -16.59
N ASP A 595 -13.75 8.19 -17.42
CA ASP A 595 -14.33 7.79 -18.69
C ASP A 595 -13.26 7.35 -19.71
N THR A 596 -13.67 6.60 -20.74
CA THR A 596 -12.82 6.14 -21.85
C THR A 596 -12.06 7.25 -22.61
N ASN A 597 -12.48 8.52 -22.47
CA ASN A 597 -11.87 9.66 -23.16
C ASN A 597 -10.67 10.30 -22.43
N ASP A 598 -10.51 10.09 -21.12
CA ASP A 598 -9.40 10.68 -20.35
C ASP A 598 -9.05 9.82 -19.11
N ARG A 599 -8.10 8.89 -19.29
CA ARG A 599 -7.63 7.96 -18.25
C ARG A 599 -7.19 8.63 -16.94
N TYR A 600 -6.80 9.91 -16.99
CA TYR A 600 -6.26 10.65 -15.83
C TYR A 600 -7.22 11.71 -15.31
N ALA A 601 -8.51 11.66 -15.68
CA ALA A 601 -9.50 12.69 -15.32
C ALA A 601 -9.55 12.96 -13.80
N ASP A 602 -9.54 11.89 -13.00
CA ASP A 602 -9.68 11.96 -11.54
C ASP A 602 -8.49 12.64 -10.86
N LEU A 603 -7.28 12.58 -11.46
CA LEU A 603 -6.09 13.26 -10.93
C LEU A 603 -6.21 14.79 -10.99
N TYR A 604 -7.11 15.32 -11.81
CA TYR A 604 -7.39 16.75 -11.89
C TYR A 604 -8.41 17.21 -10.85
N GLU A 605 -9.08 16.31 -10.14
CA GLU A 605 -10.08 16.71 -9.14
C GLU A 605 -9.43 17.01 -7.79
N LEU A 606 -9.68 18.21 -7.27
CA LEU A 606 -9.31 18.58 -5.91
C LEU A 606 -10.56 18.57 -5.03
N GLN A 607 -10.66 17.58 -4.16
CA GLN A 607 -11.71 17.55 -3.14
C GLN A 607 -11.28 18.39 -1.94
N TRP A 608 -12.00 19.48 -1.66
CA TRP A 608 -11.65 20.38 -0.58
C TRP A 608 -11.72 19.69 0.79
N THR A 609 -10.68 19.87 1.61
CA THR A 609 -10.61 19.35 2.99
C THR A 609 -9.98 20.38 3.93
N PRO A 610 -10.38 20.43 5.22
CA PRO A 610 -9.82 21.37 6.18
C PRO A 610 -8.30 21.25 6.38
N MET A 611 -7.70 20.10 6.10
CA MET A 611 -6.24 19.92 6.20
C MET A 611 -5.44 20.78 5.22
N LEU A 612 -6.08 21.27 4.15
CA LEU A 612 -5.43 22.14 3.15
C LEU A 612 -5.35 23.60 3.62
N ILE A 613 -6.09 24.00 4.66
CA ILE A 613 -6.15 25.41 5.14
C ILE A 613 -4.75 26.00 5.37
N PRO A 614 -3.82 25.35 6.10
CA PRO A 614 -2.52 25.95 6.37
C PRO A 614 -1.69 26.07 5.08
N THR A 615 -1.76 25.11 4.16
CA THR A 615 -1.05 25.19 2.87
C THR A 615 -1.61 26.30 1.98
N MET A 616 -2.93 26.46 1.93
CA MET A 616 -3.57 27.56 1.22
C MET A 616 -3.19 28.91 1.79
N PHE A 617 -3.10 29.02 3.12
CA PHE A 617 -2.63 30.23 3.78
C PHE A 617 -1.17 30.54 3.41
N VAL A 618 -0.27 29.54 3.42
CA VAL A 618 1.12 29.70 2.95
C VAL A 618 1.17 30.18 1.51
N LEU A 619 0.37 29.59 0.61
CA LEU A 619 0.30 29.98 -0.80
C LEU A 619 -0.15 31.44 -0.95
N VAL A 620 -1.27 31.82 -0.33
CA VAL A 620 -1.81 33.19 -0.39
C VAL A 620 -0.86 34.21 0.24
N ALA A 621 -0.25 33.87 1.37
CA ALA A 621 0.71 34.74 2.04
C ALA A 621 1.95 35.00 1.17
N ASN A 622 2.47 33.99 0.48
CA ASN A 622 3.60 34.14 -0.43
C ASN A 622 3.23 34.95 -1.69
N ILE A 623 2.04 34.73 -2.26
CA ILE A 623 1.53 35.54 -3.37
C ILE A 623 1.41 37.01 -2.95
N GLY A 624 0.82 37.24 -1.77
CA GLY A 624 0.68 38.57 -1.18
C GLY A 624 2.03 39.24 -0.94
N ALA A 625 2.98 38.50 -0.33
CA ALA A 625 4.31 38.99 -0.01
C ALA A 625 5.08 39.44 -1.27
N ILE A 626 5.04 38.65 -2.34
CA ILE A 626 5.67 39.00 -3.62
C ILE A 626 5.02 40.26 -4.22
N GLY A 627 3.68 40.30 -4.28
CA GLY A 627 2.96 41.44 -4.82
C GLY A 627 3.20 42.74 -4.03
N VAL A 628 3.13 42.69 -2.70
CA VAL A 628 3.42 43.83 -1.82
C VAL A 628 4.89 44.26 -1.94
N ALA A 629 5.83 43.32 -2.06
CA ALA A 629 7.23 43.66 -2.28
C ALA A 629 7.44 44.38 -3.62
N MET A 630 6.74 43.98 -4.68
CA MET A 630 6.74 44.71 -5.95
C MET A 630 6.16 46.12 -5.79
N GLY A 631 5.04 46.27 -5.08
CA GLY A 631 4.44 47.57 -4.77
C GLY A 631 5.38 48.49 -3.97
N LYS A 632 6.01 47.96 -2.92
CA LYS A 632 7.04 48.66 -2.13
C LYS A 632 8.23 49.08 -2.99
N ALA A 633 8.68 48.22 -3.90
CA ALA A 633 9.76 48.56 -4.82
C ALA A 633 9.40 49.73 -5.73
N VAL A 634 8.13 49.87 -6.14
CA VAL A 634 7.64 51.02 -6.92
C VAL A 634 7.55 52.29 -6.06
N VAL A 635 6.94 52.21 -4.87
CA VAL A 635 6.76 53.37 -3.97
C VAL A 635 8.10 53.91 -3.48
N TYR A 636 8.99 53.05 -3.01
CA TYR A 636 10.25 53.44 -2.36
C TYR A 636 11.46 53.42 -3.30
N MET A 637 11.23 53.32 -4.62
CA MET A 637 12.29 53.17 -5.63
C MET A 637 13.33 54.30 -5.56
N GLY A 638 12.90 55.52 -5.26
CA GLY A 638 13.75 56.70 -5.12
C GLY A 638 14.47 56.81 -3.77
N VAL A 639 14.03 56.08 -2.75
CA VAL A 639 14.53 56.16 -1.36
C VAL A 639 15.51 55.02 -1.05
N TRP A 640 15.33 53.86 -1.66
CA TRP A 640 16.20 52.70 -1.41
C TRP A 640 17.58 52.85 -2.06
N THR A 641 18.62 52.67 -1.25
CA THR A 641 19.99 52.50 -1.76
C THR A 641 20.11 51.24 -2.62
N ALA A 642 21.13 51.19 -3.50
CA ALA A 642 21.39 50.01 -4.34
C ALA A 642 21.51 48.72 -3.50
N ALA A 643 22.15 48.79 -2.33
CA ALA A 643 22.25 47.66 -1.41
C ALA A 643 20.88 47.21 -0.86
N LYS A 644 19.98 48.15 -0.48
CA LYS A 644 18.63 47.82 -0.02
C LYS A 644 17.80 47.15 -1.13
N LYS A 645 17.90 47.65 -2.37
CA LYS A 645 17.25 47.05 -3.55
C LYS A 645 17.73 45.62 -3.79
N MET A 646 19.05 45.40 -3.78
CA MET A 646 19.65 44.08 -3.95
C MET A 646 19.24 43.11 -2.85
N HIS A 647 19.29 43.53 -1.59
CA HIS A 647 18.88 42.68 -0.48
C HIS A 647 17.38 42.34 -0.52
N ALA A 648 16.54 43.30 -0.94
CA ALA A 648 15.11 43.05 -1.10
C ALA A 648 14.82 42.02 -2.20
N ALA A 649 15.50 42.13 -3.35
CA ALA A 649 15.42 41.16 -4.43
C ALA A 649 15.90 39.76 -4.00
N LEU A 650 17.01 39.69 -3.26
CA LEU A 650 17.54 38.42 -2.74
C LEU A 650 16.62 37.77 -1.70
N GLY A 651 15.92 38.56 -0.88
CA GLY A 651 14.90 38.04 0.06
C GLY A 651 13.66 37.46 -0.64
N LEU A 652 13.33 37.91 -1.85
CA LEU A 652 12.21 37.36 -2.62
C LEU A 652 12.52 35.97 -3.22
N LEU A 653 13.79 35.58 -3.34
CA LEU A 653 14.18 34.27 -3.87
C LEU A 653 13.57 33.12 -3.05
N PHE A 654 13.49 33.26 -1.73
CA PHE A 654 12.86 32.25 -0.86
C PHE A 654 11.36 32.13 -1.09
N ASN A 655 10.67 33.24 -1.34
CA ASN A 655 9.23 33.25 -1.65
C ASN A 655 8.97 32.56 -2.98
N VAL A 656 9.77 32.90 -4.00
CA VAL A 656 9.70 32.25 -5.32
C VAL A 656 9.97 30.75 -5.20
N TRP A 657 10.95 30.34 -4.37
CA TRP A 657 11.22 28.93 -4.13
C TRP A 657 10.04 28.20 -3.49
N ILE A 658 9.39 28.78 -2.48
CA ILE A 658 8.16 28.21 -1.89
C ILE A 658 7.06 28.06 -2.95
N MET A 659 6.89 29.05 -3.84
CA MET A 659 5.93 28.97 -4.95
C MET A 659 6.27 27.83 -5.93
N VAL A 660 7.56 27.58 -6.20
CA VAL A 660 8.01 26.44 -7.01
C VAL A 660 7.70 25.11 -6.31
N LEU A 661 7.84 25.05 -4.99
CA LEU A 661 7.52 23.85 -4.22
C LEU A 661 6.00 23.57 -4.17
N LEU A 662 5.18 24.63 -4.07
CA LEU A 662 3.71 24.53 -4.06
C LEU A 662 3.07 24.48 -5.46
N TYR A 663 3.88 24.40 -6.53
CA TYR A 663 3.40 24.33 -7.91
C TYR A 663 2.39 23.20 -8.15
N PRO A 664 2.56 21.96 -7.65
CA PRO A 664 1.57 20.91 -7.86
C PRO A 664 0.21 21.21 -7.21
N LEU A 665 0.19 21.89 -6.06
CA LEU A 665 -1.05 22.34 -5.44
C LEU A 665 -1.75 23.39 -6.30
N ALA A 666 -1.00 24.35 -6.85
CA ALA A 666 -1.55 25.35 -7.76
C ALA A 666 -2.18 24.69 -9.01
N LEU A 667 -1.55 23.65 -9.55
CA LEU A 667 -2.13 22.83 -10.61
C LEU A 667 -3.40 22.09 -10.17
N ALA A 668 -3.43 21.55 -8.95
CA ALA A 668 -4.63 20.89 -8.41
C ALA A 668 -5.82 21.87 -8.30
N ILE A 669 -5.57 23.12 -7.87
CA ILE A 669 -6.58 24.18 -7.78
C ILE A 669 -7.14 24.55 -9.17
N MET A 670 -6.30 24.52 -10.21
CA MET A 670 -6.74 24.78 -11.59
C MET A 670 -7.63 23.68 -12.18
N GLY A 671 -7.67 22.50 -11.56
CA GLY A 671 -8.42 21.35 -12.04
C GLY A 671 -8.07 20.97 -13.48
N ARG A 672 -9.07 20.82 -14.35
CA ARG A 672 -8.88 20.43 -15.76
C ARG A 672 -8.01 21.40 -16.57
N TRP A 673 -7.90 22.67 -16.15
CA TRP A 673 -7.04 23.66 -16.80
C TRP A 673 -5.54 23.35 -16.61
N ALA A 674 -5.20 22.48 -15.65
CA ALA A 674 -3.84 22.04 -15.40
C ALA A 674 -3.20 21.31 -16.60
N LYS A 675 -3.99 20.83 -17.56
CA LYS A 675 -3.49 20.30 -18.85
C LYS A 675 -2.71 21.36 -19.65
N ARG A 676 -2.96 22.64 -19.38
CA ARG A 676 -2.27 23.79 -20.01
C ARG A 676 -1.55 24.58 -18.91
N PRO A 677 -0.42 24.09 -18.37
CA PRO A 677 0.28 24.74 -17.26
C PRO A 677 0.75 26.16 -17.60
N ILE A 678 0.85 26.52 -18.88
CA ILE A 678 1.14 27.88 -19.33
C ILE A 678 0.13 28.91 -18.82
N VAL A 679 -1.12 28.51 -18.56
CA VAL A 679 -2.13 29.37 -17.94
C VAL A 679 -1.67 29.85 -16.57
N LEU A 680 -1.06 28.96 -15.76
CA LEU A 680 -0.52 29.34 -14.45
C LEU A 680 0.65 30.30 -14.59
N VAL A 681 1.52 30.08 -15.57
CA VAL A 681 2.69 30.93 -15.84
C VAL A 681 2.29 32.35 -16.21
N VAL A 682 1.12 32.55 -16.84
CA VAL A 682 0.57 33.88 -17.15
C VAL A 682 -0.23 34.46 -15.99
N LEU A 683 -1.06 33.65 -15.33
CA LEU A 683 -1.94 34.09 -14.25
C LEU A 683 -1.15 34.53 -13.01
N LEU A 684 -0.12 33.80 -12.63
CA LEU A 684 0.62 34.05 -11.39
C LEU A 684 1.31 35.43 -11.38
N PRO A 685 2.07 35.84 -12.42
CA PRO A 685 2.62 37.19 -12.49
C PRO A 685 1.55 38.27 -12.57
N ALA A 686 0.43 38.02 -13.27
CA ALA A 686 -0.68 38.96 -13.33
C ALA A 686 -1.26 39.23 -11.94
N VAL A 687 -1.44 38.19 -11.12
CA VAL A 687 -1.89 38.32 -9.73
C VAL A 687 -0.89 39.11 -8.89
N PHE A 688 0.42 38.88 -9.04
CA PHE A 688 1.44 39.66 -8.32
C PHE A 688 1.36 41.16 -8.67
N VAL A 689 1.19 41.48 -9.94
CA VAL A 689 1.03 42.87 -10.42
C VAL A 689 -0.23 43.49 -9.83
N VAL A 690 -1.37 42.79 -9.87
CA VAL A 690 -2.64 43.29 -9.29
C VAL A 690 -2.48 43.58 -7.80
N VAL A 691 -1.90 42.67 -7.03
CA VAL A 691 -1.64 42.88 -5.59
C VAL A 691 -0.71 44.08 -5.38
N GLY A 692 0.35 44.21 -6.19
CA GLY A 692 1.26 45.34 -6.14
C GLY A 692 0.59 46.69 -6.44
N VAL A 693 -0.28 46.74 -7.45
CA VAL A 693 -1.08 47.93 -7.80
C VAL A 693 -2.03 48.30 -6.67
N ILE A 694 -2.71 47.31 -6.08
CA ILE A 694 -3.59 47.53 -4.91
C ILE A 694 -2.79 48.13 -3.75
N TYR A 695 -1.60 47.61 -3.45
CA TYR A 695 -0.73 48.16 -2.43
C TYR A 695 -0.36 49.62 -2.71
N VAL A 696 0.06 49.94 -3.94
CA VAL A 696 0.40 51.32 -4.35
C VAL A 696 -0.81 52.25 -4.19
N ALA A 697 -2.00 51.82 -4.64
CA ALA A 697 -3.23 52.60 -4.53
C ALA A 697 -3.61 52.86 -3.07
N LEU A 698 -3.54 51.84 -2.21
CA LEU A 698 -3.78 51.97 -0.77
C LEU A 698 -2.76 52.89 -0.10
N HIS A 699 -1.49 52.80 -0.48
CA HIS A 699 -0.45 53.66 0.07
C HIS A 699 -0.67 55.13 -0.29
N ILE A 700 -1.02 55.43 -1.56
CA ILE A 700 -1.37 56.79 -2.00
C ILE A 700 -2.60 57.30 -1.26
N LEU A 701 -3.65 56.47 -1.12
CA LEU A 701 -4.86 56.85 -0.42
C LEU A 701 -4.59 57.16 1.07
N LEU A 702 -3.83 56.32 1.75
CA LEU A 702 -3.47 56.53 3.16
C LEU A 702 -2.59 57.76 3.35
N ALA A 703 -1.63 58.00 2.46
CA ALA A 703 -0.80 59.21 2.46
C ALA A 703 -1.62 60.50 2.25
N ASN A 704 -2.74 60.41 1.52
CA ASN A 704 -3.64 61.54 1.28
C ASN A 704 -4.70 61.74 2.38
N VAL A 705 -5.03 60.70 3.15
CA VAL A 705 -6.08 60.72 4.19
C VAL A 705 -5.53 60.97 5.59
N ILE A 706 -4.28 60.56 5.86
CA ILE A 706 -3.57 60.80 7.12
C ILE A 706 -2.38 61.72 6.82
N PRO A 707 -2.56 63.05 6.81
CA PRO A 707 -1.42 63.95 6.79
C PRO A 707 -0.68 63.78 8.12
N ILE A 708 0.59 63.38 8.05
CA ILE A 708 1.52 63.49 9.18
C ILE A 708 1.74 64.97 9.49
#